data_AF-A0A8I1PDL6-F1
#
_entry.id   AF-A0A8I1PDL6-F1
#
_cell.length_a   1.000
_cell.length_b   1.000
_cell.length_c   1.000
_cell.angle_alpha   90.00
_cell.angle_beta   90.00
_cell.angle_gamma   90.00
#
_symmetry.space_group_name_H-M   'P 1'
#
loop_
_entity.id
_entity.type
_entity.pdbx_description
1 polymer ?
#
loop_
_entity_poly.entity_id
_entity_poly.type
_entity_poly.pdbx_seq_one_letter_code
_entity_poly.pdbx_strand_id
1 'polypeptide(L)'
;MSTTHSDVVEALRRTGVPTAADAGTRAWYSSDASLYRIPPLAVAHPREQAEVEAVLAVCRATGTPLTARGAGTSVAGNAIGPGVVVDFSRHMNRVLDLDADARTATVQPGTVHATLQKAATAVGLRFGPDPSTHTRCTIGGMIGNNSCGSRSLAYGRTSDNVVDLDALLADGTRFRTSTGSDALSARLRAVMADHLAVARTEFGRFDRQVSGYPVQHLLPERFDLTRALVGTEGTLAVVTKATLGLVQDRAHRVLVVLGFDDIVAAGTAGPEVVTHGPSSCEGLDSRIVDVVRERHGPQRVPDLPRGGAWLFVEFAGDDHAEVLDRAAALSAAGLGVDARVVDDTAVAARLWRIREDGAGLAGVAPSGRPGWPGWEDAAVPPSSLGDYLAGFDELVAAHGLTCAPYGHFGEGCVHVRLDFPFDRPGGTDRFRAFLTDAAALVASHGGTLSGEHGDGRARSALLPAMYSAAALNLFAQVKGTFDPDGLLNPGVLVDPDPVDAAVRVAGSFPVYRPGGFALPHDHGDLAAAVHRCTGVGKCRVDEPAAAGVMCPSYVATRDERDSTRGRARVLQELVRGERTDWRAPEVHDALDLCLSCKGCTSECPTGIDMPTYKAEVLHHAYRRRLRPLTHYTLGRLPQWARLAGRVAGPVNTLAGTRLAARLAGVDPRRSVPPFAPTPFRRKPFSPAAGTPAVLFVDSFTDAFAPDVADAAVSVLRRAGVSARPTGAGVCCGLTWITTGQLDAARRILGRTVGVLRRAVDDGLPIIGLEPSCTAVLRRDAVDLLDTDDARAVATHTFTLAEFLTDRPQWSPPDLSGTEVVAQPHCHHRAIMTWSADQALLERAGATVHTVAGCCGLAGDFGMTRGHYDVSVAIAAHDLLPAVDAHPDAVVLADGFSCRTQLDDLRSRPSLHLAELLDREW
;
A
#
# COMPACT_ATOMS: atom_id res chain seq x y z
N MET A 1 -27.13 14.65 -31.63
CA MET A 1 -25.88 15.33 -31.98
C MET A 1 -24.76 14.51 -31.36
N SER A 2 -23.72 14.13 -32.13
CA SER A 2 -22.60 13.37 -31.57
C SER A 2 -21.74 14.33 -30.74
N THR A 3 -21.95 14.35 -29.42
CA THR A 3 -21.18 15.19 -28.50
C THR A 3 -19.74 14.65 -28.47
N THR A 4 -18.76 15.50 -28.78
CA THR A 4 -17.36 15.07 -28.81
C THR A 4 -16.76 15.02 -27.41
N HIS A 5 -15.67 14.27 -27.22
CA HIS A 5 -14.93 14.23 -25.94
C HIS A 5 -14.54 15.65 -25.46
N SER A 6 -14.16 16.53 -26.39
CA SER A 6 -13.80 17.93 -26.07
C SER A 6 -14.97 18.70 -25.45
N ASP A 7 -16.19 18.49 -25.97
CA ASP A 7 -17.37 19.23 -25.53
C ASP A 7 -17.74 18.89 -24.08
N VAL A 8 -17.62 17.62 -23.69
CA VAL A 8 -17.89 17.18 -22.31
C VAL A 8 -16.88 17.79 -21.34
N VAL A 9 -15.59 17.73 -21.66
CA VAL A 9 -14.53 18.27 -20.79
C VAL A 9 -14.67 19.78 -20.63
N GLU A 10 -15.00 20.50 -21.71
CA GLU A 10 -15.24 21.94 -21.65
C GLU A 10 -16.51 22.28 -20.85
N ALA A 11 -17.60 21.51 -21.01
CA ALA A 11 -18.80 21.66 -20.20
C ALA A 11 -18.50 21.45 -18.70
N LEU A 12 -17.73 20.42 -18.34
CA LEU A 12 -17.30 20.19 -16.96
C LEU A 12 -16.46 21.35 -16.44
N ARG A 13 -15.48 21.85 -17.20
CA ARG A 13 -14.65 22.99 -16.76
C ARG A 13 -15.47 24.26 -16.52
N ARG A 14 -16.53 24.50 -17.30
CA ARG A 14 -17.43 25.64 -17.12
C ARG A 14 -18.23 25.59 -15.81
N THR A 15 -18.37 24.42 -15.18
CA THR A 15 -19.00 24.30 -13.86
C THR A 15 -18.14 24.88 -12.72
N GLY A 16 -16.84 25.08 -12.96
CA GLY A 16 -15.88 25.49 -11.92
C GLY A 16 -15.35 24.32 -11.08
N VAL A 17 -15.87 23.10 -11.26
CA VAL A 17 -15.40 21.90 -10.56
C VAL A 17 -14.02 21.49 -11.05
N PRO A 18 -13.04 21.25 -10.16
CA PRO A 18 -11.72 20.76 -10.55
C PRO A 18 -11.83 19.49 -11.42
N THR A 19 -11.44 19.60 -12.69
CA THR A 19 -11.59 18.54 -13.69
C THR A 19 -10.30 18.34 -14.47
N ALA A 20 -9.83 17.10 -14.53
CA ALA A 20 -8.63 16.72 -15.27
C ALA A 20 -8.94 15.63 -16.31
N ALA A 21 -8.27 15.70 -17.46
CA ALA A 21 -8.51 14.81 -18.61
C ALA A 21 -7.23 14.52 -19.41
N ASP A 22 -6.06 14.89 -18.88
CA ASP A 22 -4.77 14.57 -19.48
C ASP A 22 -4.48 13.05 -19.43
N ALA A 23 -3.48 12.63 -20.19
CA ALA A 23 -3.12 11.21 -20.31
C ALA A 23 -2.75 10.56 -18.97
N GLY A 24 -2.04 11.29 -18.09
CA GLY A 24 -1.66 10.84 -16.76
C GLY A 24 -2.89 10.59 -15.90
N THR A 25 -3.79 11.57 -15.80
CA THR A 25 -5.06 11.44 -15.08
C THR A 25 -5.87 10.25 -15.58
N ARG A 26 -6.03 10.10 -16.89
CA ARG A 26 -6.78 8.98 -17.47
C ARG A 26 -6.13 7.64 -17.16
N ALA A 27 -4.79 7.57 -17.13
CA ALA A 27 -4.06 6.37 -16.72
C ALA A 27 -4.31 6.03 -15.25
N TRP A 28 -4.17 7.00 -14.34
CA TRP A 28 -4.34 6.81 -12.88
C TRP A 28 -5.74 6.27 -12.51
N TYR A 29 -6.77 6.74 -13.21
CA TYR A 29 -8.16 6.40 -12.93
C TYR A 29 -8.74 5.32 -13.86
N SER A 30 -7.94 4.78 -14.78
CA SER A 30 -8.37 3.70 -15.69
C SER A 30 -8.56 2.34 -15.01
N SER A 31 -8.02 2.16 -13.80
CA SER A 31 -8.09 0.90 -13.06
C SER A 31 -8.25 1.14 -11.56
N ASP A 32 -8.83 0.16 -10.88
CA ASP A 32 -8.85 0.00 -9.42
C ASP A 32 -7.92 -1.17 -9.04
N ALA A 33 -8.20 -1.92 -7.98
CA ALA A 33 -7.42 -3.10 -7.60
C ALA A 33 -7.82 -4.37 -8.37
N SER A 34 -8.76 -4.27 -9.31
CA SER A 34 -9.21 -5.39 -10.16
C SER A 34 -8.26 -5.66 -11.35
N LEU A 35 -8.65 -6.67 -12.13
CA LEU A 35 -8.06 -7.00 -13.42
C LEU A 35 -8.45 -6.05 -14.55
N TYR A 36 -9.40 -5.16 -14.35
CA TYR A 36 -10.00 -4.40 -15.44
C TYR A 36 -9.29 -3.07 -15.70
N ARG A 37 -9.36 -2.64 -16.95
CA ARG A 37 -8.92 -1.30 -17.38
C ARG A 37 -9.95 -0.64 -18.28
N ILE A 38 -10.52 0.46 -17.82
CA ILE A 38 -11.46 1.30 -18.57
C ILE A 38 -11.02 2.76 -18.42
N PRO A 39 -10.34 3.33 -19.42
CA PRO A 39 -9.91 4.72 -19.37
C PRO A 39 -11.10 5.68 -19.38
N PRO A 40 -11.22 6.60 -18.41
CA PRO A 40 -12.28 7.61 -18.42
C PRO A 40 -12.02 8.68 -19.49
N LEU A 41 -13.06 9.46 -19.78
CA LEU A 41 -12.96 10.72 -20.53
C LEU A 41 -12.37 11.84 -19.67
N ALA A 42 -12.81 11.95 -18.42
CA ALA A 42 -12.35 12.95 -17.46
C ALA A 42 -12.56 12.47 -16.03
N VAL A 43 -11.86 13.13 -15.09
CA VAL A 43 -12.02 12.93 -13.66
C VAL A 43 -12.37 14.26 -13.02
N ALA A 44 -13.46 14.30 -12.26
CA ALA A 44 -13.91 15.45 -11.49
C ALA A 44 -13.63 15.22 -10.00
N HIS A 45 -13.15 16.26 -9.31
CA HIS A 45 -12.86 16.25 -7.87
C HIS A 45 -13.75 17.27 -7.15
N PRO A 46 -15.03 16.94 -6.90
CA PRO A 46 -15.94 17.85 -6.22
C PRO A 46 -15.51 18.09 -4.78
N ARG A 47 -15.80 19.27 -4.26
CA ARG A 47 -15.50 19.72 -2.89
C ARG A 47 -16.73 19.69 -1.99
N GLU A 48 -17.90 19.74 -2.60
CA GLU A 48 -19.19 19.76 -1.93
C GLU A 48 -20.29 19.19 -2.83
N GLN A 49 -21.47 18.96 -2.26
CA GLN A 49 -22.59 18.36 -2.96
C GLN A 49 -23.04 19.16 -4.19
N ALA A 50 -23.05 20.50 -4.14
CA ALA A 50 -23.46 21.32 -5.27
C ALA A 50 -22.57 21.10 -6.51
N GLU A 51 -21.28 20.83 -6.30
CA GLU A 51 -20.34 20.48 -7.38
C GLU A 51 -20.63 19.09 -7.97
N VAL A 52 -21.04 18.12 -7.15
CA VAL A 52 -21.49 16.79 -7.62
C VAL A 52 -22.70 16.92 -8.53
N GLU A 53 -23.66 17.75 -8.14
CA GLU A 53 -24.87 18.02 -8.92
C GLU A 53 -24.57 18.69 -10.25
N ALA A 54 -23.61 19.63 -10.27
CA ALA A 54 -23.19 20.28 -11.49
C ALA A 54 -22.55 19.29 -12.48
N VAL A 55 -21.69 18.39 -11.99
CA VAL A 55 -21.08 17.32 -12.80
C VAL A 55 -22.17 16.37 -13.34
N LEU A 56 -23.08 15.92 -12.47
CA LEU A 56 -24.18 15.04 -12.88
C LEU A 56 -25.10 15.71 -13.90
N ALA A 57 -25.38 17.01 -13.76
CA ALA A 57 -26.17 17.77 -14.73
C ALA A 57 -25.50 17.83 -16.11
N VAL A 58 -24.17 17.99 -16.17
CA VAL A 58 -23.41 17.90 -17.42
C VAL A 58 -23.53 16.50 -18.01
N CYS A 59 -23.25 15.46 -17.23
CA CYS A 59 -23.37 14.07 -17.66
C CYS A 59 -24.75 13.75 -18.24
N ARG A 60 -25.83 14.20 -17.57
CA ARG A 60 -27.20 14.04 -18.04
C ARG A 60 -27.45 14.79 -19.35
N ALA A 61 -27.02 16.05 -19.44
CA ALA A 61 -27.21 16.86 -20.63
C ALA A 61 -26.47 16.31 -21.86
N THR A 62 -25.33 15.64 -21.65
CA THR A 62 -24.50 15.07 -22.72
C THR A 62 -24.71 13.57 -22.95
N GLY A 63 -25.54 12.90 -22.15
CA GLY A 63 -25.68 11.44 -22.15
C GLY A 63 -24.36 10.72 -21.83
N THR A 64 -23.48 11.34 -21.06
CA THR A 64 -22.16 10.78 -20.73
C THR A 64 -22.21 10.04 -19.40
N PRO A 65 -21.85 8.73 -19.36
CA PRO A 65 -21.89 7.96 -18.13
C PRO A 65 -21.08 8.58 -16.99
N LEU A 66 -21.52 8.31 -15.76
CA LEU A 66 -20.88 8.76 -14.54
C LEU A 66 -20.55 7.56 -13.65
N THR A 67 -19.32 7.50 -13.16
CA THR A 67 -18.86 6.50 -12.19
C THR A 67 -18.42 7.18 -10.90
N ALA A 68 -19.08 6.86 -9.78
CA ALA A 68 -18.66 7.32 -8.47
C ALA A 68 -17.45 6.51 -7.99
N ARG A 69 -16.41 7.18 -7.46
CA ARG A 69 -15.19 6.54 -7.00
C ARG A 69 -14.73 7.08 -5.65
N GLY A 70 -14.44 6.15 -4.74
CA GLY A 70 -13.69 6.41 -3.50
C GLY A 70 -12.18 6.30 -3.72
N ALA A 71 -11.50 5.53 -2.88
CA ALA A 71 -10.06 5.29 -3.01
C ALA A 71 -9.65 4.31 -4.14
N GLY A 72 -10.59 3.74 -4.89
CA GLY A 72 -10.29 2.79 -5.97
C GLY A 72 -9.62 1.50 -5.49
N THR A 73 -10.03 0.97 -4.34
CA THR A 73 -9.49 -0.26 -3.72
C THR A 73 -10.29 -1.51 -4.07
N SER A 74 -11.37 -1.38 -4.83
CA SER A 74 -12.20 -2.52 -5.26
C SER A 74 -11.42 -3.47 -6.15
N VAL A 75 -11.67 -4.77 -5.99
CA VAL A 75 -11.15 -5.85 -6.84
C VAL A 75 -12.16 -6.30 -7.90
N ALA A 76 -13.35 -5.70 -7.94
CA ALA A 76 -14.43 -6.10 -8.84
C ALA A 76 -14.52 -5.26 -10.13
N GLY A 77 -13.79 -4.15 -10.26
CA GLY A 77 -13.83 -3.30 -11.45
C GLY A 77 -15.05 -2.38 -11.52
N ASN A 78 -15.72 -2.15 -10.39
CA ASN A 78 -16.89 -1.28 -10.26
C ASN A 78 -16.53 0.17 -9.89
N ALA A 79 -15.29 0.43 -9.47
CA ALA A 79 -14.79 1.77 -9.16
C ALA A 79 -14.14 2.47 -10.37
N ILE A 80 -14.38 1.94 -11.57
CA ILE A 80 -13.92 2.44 -12.87
C ILE A 80 -15.05 2.36 -13.88
N GLY A 81 -15.02 3.20 -14.90
CA GLY A 81 -16.04 3.18 -15.94
C GLY A 81 -15.76 4.17 -17.06
N PRO A 82 -16.52 4.05 -18.17
CA PRO A 82 -16.43 5.00 -19.27
C PRO A 82 -17.01 6.36 -18.85
N GLY A 83 -16.71 7.41 -19.60
CA GLY A 83 -17.26 8.74 -19.31
C GLY A 83 -16.53 9.47 -18.19
N VAL A 84 -17.28 9.99 -17.22
CA VAL A 84 -16.75 10.83 -16.13
C VAL A 84 -16.61 10.01 -14.86
N VAL A 85 -15.41 10.00 -14.28
CA VAL A 85 -15.19 9.48 -12.92
C VAL A 85 -15.28 10.64 -11.93
N VAL A 86 -16.06 10.48 -10.88
CA VAL A 86 -16.16 11.45 -9.78
C VAL A 86 -15.41 10.89 -8.58
N ASP A 87 -14.25 11.48 -8.27
CA ASP A 87 -13.41 11.06 -7.14
C ASP A 87 -13.73 11.88 -5.89
N PHE A 88 -14.37 11.22 -4.93
CA PHE A 88 -14.72 11.82 -3.64
C PHE A 88 -13.57 11.85 -2.65
N SER A 89 -12.55 11.00 -2.82
CA SER A 89 -11.50 10.78 -1.82
C SER A 89 -10.58 11.99 -1.62
N ARG A 90 -10.49 12.89 -2.60
CA ARG A 90 -9.60 14.05 -2.59
C ARG A 90 -10.09 15.21 -1.71
N HIS A 91 -11.38 15.52 -1.76
CA HIS A 91 -11.91 16.76 -1.16
C HIS A 91 -13.19 16.56 -0.33
N MET A 92 -13.98 15.52 -0.61
CA MET A 92 -15.21 15.21 0.15
C MET A 92 -14.95 14.06 1.13
N ASN A 93 -14.02 14.26 2.06
CA ASN A 93 -13.45 13.20 2.91
C ASN A 93 -13.51 13.47 4.43
N ARG A 94 -14.47 14.29 4.88
CA ARG A 94 -14.58 14.69 6.29
C ARG A 94 -15.62 13.90 7.08
N VAL A 95 -15.29 13.65 8.35
CA VAL A 95 -16.28 13.43 9.41
C VAL A 95 -16.91 14.79 9.71
N LEU A 96 -18.21 14.91 9.48
CA LEU A 96 -18.96 16.16 9.61
C LEU A 96 -19.53 16.35 11.01
N ASP A 97 -19.96 15.25 11.62
CA ASP A 97 -20.56 15.24 12.96
C ASP A 97 -20.34 13.88 13.64
N LEU A 98 -20.26 13.87 14.96
CA LEU A 98 -20.14 12.68 15.79
C LEU A 98 -20.92 12.87 17.09
N ASP A 99 -21.94 12.04 17.28
CA ASP A 99 -22.78 12.02 18.46
C ASP A 99 -22.52 10.73 19.25
N ALA A 100 -21.88 10.87 20.41
CA ALA A 100 -21.53 9.73 21.27
C ALA A 100 -22.77 9.15 21.99
N ASP A 101 -23.77 9.98 22.30
CA ASP A 101 -24.98 9.56 23.02
C ASP A 101 -25.90 8.80 22.08
N ALA A 102 -26.13 9.33 20.87
CA ALA A 102 -26.87 8.64 19.81
C ALA A 102 -26.07 7.50 19.17
N ARG A 103 -24.75 7.43 19.41
CA ARG A 103 -23.80 6.51 18.79
C ARG A 103 -23.88 6.57 17.26
N THR A 104 -23.83 7.77 16.72
CA THR A 104 -23.86 7.99 15.26
C THR A 104 -22.75 8.92 14.82
N ALA A 105 -22.30 8.72 13.58
CA ALA A 105 -21.39 9.66 12.92
C ALA A 105 -21.92 9.99 11.52
N THR A 106 -21.78 11.25 11.13
CA THR A 106 -22.14 11.71 9.81
C THR A 106 -20.88 12.06 9.03
N VAL A 107 -20.75 11.51 7.82
CA VAL A 107 -19.52 11.58 7.03
C VAL A 107 -19.79 11.89 5.56
N GLN A 108 -18.78 12.44 4.88
CA GLN A 108 -18.75 12.53 3.42
C GLN A 108 -18.29 11.18 2.80
N PRO A 109 -18.69 10.84 1.56
CA PRO A 109 -18.42 9.53 0.94
C PRO A 109 -16.93 9.23 0.73
N GLY A 110 -16.08 10.26 0.60
CA GLY A 110 -14.64 10.12 0.46
C GLY A 110 -13.90 9.92 1.79
N THR A 111 -14.61 9.91 2.93
CA THR A 111 -13.98 9.76 4.26
C THR A 111 -13.35 8.38 4.36
N VAL A 112 -12.05 8.32 4.63
CA VAL A 112 -11.35 7.05 4.86
C VAL A 112 -11.84 6.42 6.16
N HIS A 113 -12.05 5.10 6.17
CA HIS A 113 -12.51 4.39 7.36
C HIS A 113 -11.63 4.70 8.59
N ALA A 114 -10.31 4.61 8.47
CA ALA A 114 -9.39 4.91 9.58
C ALA A 114 -9.55 6.33 10.16
N THR A 115 -9.92 7.32 9.33
CA THR A 115 -10.19 8.70 9.80
C THR A 115 -11.43 8.75 10.68
N LEU A 116 -12.52 8.08 10.27
CA LEU A 116 -13.70 7.92 11.11
C LEU A 116 -13.39 7.12 12.38
N GLN A 117 -12.65 6.03 12.24
CA GLN A 117 -12.28 5.16 13.35
C GLN A 117 -11.51 5.92 14.43
N LYS A 118 -10.54 6.75 14.04
CA LYS A 118 -9.77 7.61 14.96
C LYS A 118 -10.69 8.57 15.74
N ALA A 119 -11.65 9.19 15.07
CA ALA A 119 -12.61 10.09 15.72
C ALA A 119 -13.55 9.34 16.69
N ALA A 120 -14.06 8.16 16.29
CA ALA A 120 -14.95 7.35 17.12
C ALA A 120 -14.25 6.77 18.36
N THR A 121 -13.04 6.25 18.20
CA THR A 121 -12.29 5.64 19.32
C THR A 121 -11.93 6.65 20.40
N ALA A 122 -11.75 7.93 20.05
CA ALA A 122 -11.50 9.00 21.02
C ALA A 122 -12.65 9.18 22.04
N VAL A 123 -13.86 8.69 21.73
CA VAL A 123 -15.03 8.71 22.63
C VAL A 123 -15.49 7.30 23.05
N GLY A 124 -14.63 6.28 22.90
CA GLY A 124 -14.94 4.89 23.30
C GLY A 124 -15.88 4.13 22.35
N LEU A 125 -16.09 4.65 21.13
CA LEU A 125 -16.91 4.03 20.10
C LEU A 125 -16.06 3.56 18.91
N ARG A 126 -16.65 2.81 18.01
CA ARG A 126 -16.05 2.45 16.71
C ARG A 126 -17.10 2.33 15.63
N PHE A 127 -16.66 2.46 14.38
CA PHE A 127 -17.43 1.94 13.26
C PHE A 127 -17.21 0.42 13.20
N GLY A 128 -18.28 -0.34 13.04
CA GLY A 128 -18.24 -1.80 13.17
C GLY A 128 -17.41 -2.48 12.06
N PRO A 129 -17.84 -2.37 10.79
CA PRO A 129 -17.21 -3.07 9.66
C PRO A 129 -15.78 -2.61 9.43
N ASP A 130 -14.83 -3.55 9.39
CA ASP A 130 -13.40 -3.27 9.30
C ASP A 130 -12.70 -4.06 8.18
N PRO A 131 -12.91 -3.69 6.90
CA PRO A 131 -12.26 -4.36 5.78
C PRO A 131 -10.74 -4.42 5.97
N SER A 132 -10.07 -5.42 5.38
CA SER A 132 -8.60 -5.41 5.23
C SER A 132 -8.09 -4.11 4.59
N THR A 133 -9.01 -3.40 3.92
CA THR A 133 -8.83 -2.13 3.26
C THR A 133 -8.93 -0.86 4.16
N HIS A 134 -9.26 -1.00 5.44
CA HIS A 134 -9.73 0.09 6.34
C HIS A 134 -8.81 1.32 6.46
N THR A 135 -7.49 1.16 6.27
CA THR A 135 -6.53 2.28 6.29
C THR A 135 -6.62 3.21 5.07
N ARG A 136 -7.40 2.85 4.04
CA ARG A 136 -7.54 3.63 2.81
C ARG A 136 -8.88 3.51 2.08
N CYS A 137 -9.72 2.47 2.30
CA CYS A 137 -11.06 2.48 1.72
C CYS A 137 -11.86 3.65 2.29
N THR A 138 -12.73 4.20 1.45
CA THR A 138 -13.65 5.26 1.85
C THR A 138 -15.01 4.67 2.20
N ILE A 139 -15.75 5.34 3.09
CA ILE A 139 -17.10 4.93 3.50
C ILE A 139 -18.04 4.79 2.30
N GLY A 140 -17.98 5.70 1.32
CA GLY A 140 -18.79 5.60 0.10
C GLY A 140 -18.49 4.34 -0.72
N GLY A 141 -17.22 3.91 -0.77
CA GLY A 141 -16.85 2.65 -1.40
C GLY A 141 -17.36 1.43 -0.62
N MET A 142 -17.30 1.48 0.71
CA MET A 142 -17.87 0.43 1.57
C MET A 142 -19.39 0.30 1.39
N ILE A 143 -20.09 1.44 1.29
CA ILE A 143 -21.52 1.48 0.96
C ILE A 143 -21.77 0.87 -0.42
N GLY A 144 -20.97 1.24 -1.42
CA GLY A 144 -21.10 0.72 -2.79
C GLY A 144 -21.00 -0.82 -2.85
N ASN A 145 -20.09 -1.41 -2.08
CA ASN A 145 -19.82 -2.85 -2.13
C ASN A 145 -20.56 -3.67 -1.05
N ASN A 146 -21.27 -3.01 -0.13
CA ASN A 146 -21.70 -3.62 1.14
C ASN A 146 -20.55 -4.34 1.86
N SER A 147 -19.41 -3.66 1.98
CA SER A 147 -18.18 -4.27 2.50
C SER A 147 -18.34 -4.78 3.93
N CYS A 148 -17.56 -5.80 4.25
CA CYS A 148 -17.47 -6.41 5.56
C CYS A 148 -16.02 -6.31 6.06
N GLY A 149 -15.68 -7.08 7.09
CA GLY A 149 -14.32 -7.12 7.63
C GLY A 149 -14.11 -8.37 8.45
N SER A 150 -12.96 -8.50 9.10
CA SER A 150 -12.69 -9.67 9.93
C SER A 150 -13.63 -9.79 11.12
N ARG A 151 -14.23 -8.68 11.57
CA ARG A 151 -15.12 -8.64 12.74
C ARG A 151 -16.61 -8.56 12.41
N SER A 152 -17.03 -8.92 11.20
CA SER A 152 -18.46 -8.93 10.85
C SER A 152 -19.28 -9.93 11.66
N LEU A 153 -18.69 -10.99 12.22
CA LEU A 153 -19.38 -11.86 13.19
C LEU A 153 -19.88 -11.08 14.42
N ALA A 154 -19.14 -10.06 14.86
CA ALA A 154 -19.52 -9.21 15.99
C ALA A 154 -20.36 -7.99 15.58
N TYR A 155 -20.04 -7.37 14.44
CA TYR A 155 -20.53 -6.04 14.09
C TYR A 155 -21.36 -5.96 12.81
N GLY A 156 -21.55 -7.08 12.11
CA GLY A 156 -22.28 -7.14 10.85
C GLY A 156 -21.56 -6.44 9.69
N ARG A 157 -22.33 -6.19 8.62
CA ARG A 157 -21.83 -5.64 7.36
C ARG A 157 -22.03 -4.13 7.31
N THR A 158 -21.57 -3.49 6.24
CA THR A 158 -21.83 -2.05 6.04
C THR A 158 -23.33 -1.75 6.05
N SER A 159 -24.17 -2.56 5.42
CA SER A 159 -25.63 -2.36 5.40
C SER A 159 -26.28 -2.42 6.79
N ASP A 160 -25.67 -3.12 7.74
CA ASP A 160 -26.15 -3.20 9.13
C ASP A 160 -25.78 -1.96 9.96
N ASN A 161 -24.83 -1.15 9.47
CA ASN A 161 -24.26 0.01 10.17
C ASN A 161 -24.54 1.36 9.47
N VAL A 162 -25.32 1.39 8.40
CA VAL A 162 -25.76 2.64 7.74
C VAL A 162 -27.17 2.98 8.22
N VAL A 163 -27.34 4.19 8.74
CA VAL A 163 -28.61 4.69 9.29
C VAL A 163 -29.38 5.48 8.24
N ASP A 164 -28.70 6.34 7.49
CA ASP A 164 -29.33 7.26 6.55
C ASP A 164 -28.36 7.72 5.46
N LEU A 165 -28.86 8.01 4.26
CA LEU A 165 -28.07 8.48 3.12
C LEU A 165 -28.74 9.71 2.50
N ASP A 166 -27.96 10.77 2.28
CA ASP A 166 -28.33 11.82 1.34
C ASP A 166 -27.72 11.47 -0.03
N ALA A 167 -28.55 11.44 -1.07
CA ALA A 167 -28.15 10.97 -2.39
C ALA A 167 -28.86 11.71 -3.53
N LEU A 168 -28.29 11.55 -4.73
CA LEU A 168 -28.83 12.07 -6.00
C LEU A 168 -29.26 10.89 -6.88
N LEU A 169 -30.48 10.97 -7.42
CA LEU A 169 -30.91 10.11 -8.53
C LEU A 169 -30.26 10.54 -9.84
N ALA A 170 -30.29 9.69 -10.87
CA ALA A 170 -29.70 9.99 -12.18
C ALA A 170 -30.26 11.27 -12.84
N ASP A 171 -31.53 11.58 -12.58
CA ASP A 171 -32.20 12.79 -13.05
C ASP A 171 -31.79 14.07 -12.28
N GLY A 172 -30.97 13.93 -11.23
CA GLY A 172 -30.50 15.01 -10.35
C GLY A 172 -31.39 15.28 -9.14
N THR A 173 -32.49 14.52 -8.94
CA THR A 173 -33.36 14.66 -7.78
C THR A 173 -32.61 14.31 -6.50
N ARG A 174 -32.63 15.22 -5.53
CA ARG A 174 -32.12 14.99 -4.17
C ARG A 174 -33.13 14.20 -3.36
N PHE A 175 -32.67 13.23 -2.60
CA PHE A 175 -33.50 12.57 -1.60
C PHE A 175 -32.65 12.08 -0.43
N ARG A 176 -33.35 11.77 0.66
CA ARG A 176 -32.81 11.12 1.85
C ARG A 176 -33.50 9.79 2.04
N THR A 177 -32.78 8.74 2.41
CA THR A 177 -33.37 7.39 2.48
C THR A 177 -34.38 7.22 3.61
N SER A 178 -34.15 7.85 4.77
CA SER A 178 -35.07 7.82 5.92
C SER A 178 -36.43 8.48 5.65
N THR A 179 -36.47 9.53 4.82
CA THR A 179 -37.73 10.17 4.42
C THR A 179 -38.25 9.64 3.07
N GLY A 180 -37.36 9.03 2.28
CA GLY A 180 -37.61 8.60 0.91
C GLY A 180 -37.93 9.74 -0.06
N SER A 181 -38.33 9.33 -1.26
CA SER A 181 -39.14 10.13 -2.19
C SER A 181 -40.44 9.36 -2.42
N ASP A 182 -41.60 9.99 -2.23
CA ASP A 182 -42.90 9.33 -2.36
C ASP A 182 -43.07 8.68 -3.74
N ALA A 183 -42.63 9.38 -4.79
CA ALA A 183 -42.69 8.89 -6.16
C ALA A 183 -41.75 7.69 -6.39
N LEU A 184 -40.51 7.74 -5.90
CA LEU A 184 -39.56 6.64 -6.01
C LEU A 184 -40.07 5.40 -5.25
N SER A 185 -40.51 5.61 -4.01
CA SER A 185 -40.99 4.53 -3.13
C SER A 185 -42.25 3.88 -3.71
N ALA A 186 -43.17 4.66 -4.29
CA ALA A 186 -44.35 4.13 -4.97
C ALA A 186 -43.98 3.27 -6.18
N ARG A 187 -43.05 3.72 -7.03
CA ARG A 187 -42.58 2.94 -8.19
C ARG A 187 -41.90 1.64 -7.76
N LEU A 188 -41.04 1.69 -6.74
CA LEU A 188 -40.38 0.48 -6.21
C LEU A 188 -41.38 -0.50 -5.64
N ARG A 189 -42.39 -0.06 -4.89
CA ARG A 189 -43.46 -0.94 -4.39
C ARG A 189 -44.26 -1.58 -5.53
N ALA A 190 -44.53 -0.83 -6.60
CA ALA A 190 -45.20 -1.37 -7.79
C ALA A 190 -44.36 -2.45 -8.46
N VAL A 191 -43.07 -2.20 -8.68
CA VAL A 191 -42.13 -3.21 -9.21
C VAL A 191 -42.11 -4.44 -8.30
N MET A 192 -41.92 -4.26 -6.99
CA MET A 192 -41.82 -5.38 -6.05
C MET A 192 -43.12 -6.21 -5.96
N ALA A 193 -44.29 -5.60 -6.14
CA ALA A 193 -45.58 -6.30 -6.09
C ALA A 193 -45.67 -7.44 -7.12
N ASP A 194 -45.03 -7.27 -8.28
CA ASP A 194 -45.02 -8.28 -9.36
C ASP A 194 -43.99 -9.41 -9.11
N HIS A 195 -43.06 -9.22 -8.15
CA HIS A 195 -41.92 -10.13 -7.93
C HIS A 195 -41.79 -10.65 -6.49
N LEU A 196 -42.82 -10.53 -5.64
CA LEU A 196 -42.75 -10.88 -4.22
C LEU A 196 -42.30 -12.33 -3.94
N ALA A 197 -42.73 -13.29 -4.77
CA ALA A 197 -42.34 -14.68 -4.61
C ALA A 197 -40.83 -14.85 -4.79
N VAL A 198 -40.30 -14.36 -5.93
CA VAL A 198 -38.88 -14.38 -6.28
C VAL A 198 -38.04 -13.67 -5.21
N ALA A 199 -38.47 -12.47 -4.81
CA ALA A 199 -37.80 -11.66 -3.80
C ALA A 199 -37.68 -12.39 -2.43
N ARG A 200 -38.68 -13.18 -2.03
CA ARG A 200 -38.70 -13.92 -0.76
C ARG A 200 -37.93 -15.24 -0.79
N THR A 201 -37.77 -15.86 -1.96
CA THR A 201 -37.18 -17.21 -2.05
C THR A 201 -35.73 -17.21 -2.53
N GLU A 202 -35.31 -16.21 -3.31
CA GLU A 202 -33.96 -16.18 -3.90
C GLU A 202 -32.98 -15.26 -3.16
N PHE A 203 -33.47 -14.31 -2.35
CA PHE A 203 -32.64 -13.26 -1.72
C PHE A 203 -32.62 -13.35 -0.21
N GLY A 204 -31.51 -12.94 0.41
CA GLY A 204 -31.33 -12.93 1.86
C GLY A 204 -31.38 -14.32 2.49
N ARG A 205 -30.92 -15.37 1.77
CA ARG A 205 -30.93 -16.77 2.22
C ARG A 205 -29.89 -17.05 3.32
N PHE A 206 -28.81 -16.28 3.34
CA PHE A 206 -27.77 -16.30 4.37
C PHE A 206 -27.06 -14.95 4.44
N ASP A 207 -26.34 -14.69 5.53
CA ASP A 207 -25.82 -13.36 5.86
C ASP A 207 -24.82 -12.81 4.83
N ARG A 208 -24.00 -13.66 4.20
CA ARG A 208 -23.02 -13.24 3.19
C ARG A 208 -23.55 -13.27 1.76
N GLN A 209 -24.87 -13.40 1.52
CA GLN A 209 -25.43 -13.26 0.16
C GLN A 209 -25.42 -11.78 -0.29
N VAL A 210 -24.36 -11.34 -0.95
CA VAL A 210 -24.17 -9.93 -1.35
C VAL A 210 -24.36 -9.68 -2.85
N SER A 211 -24.20 -10.68 -3.71
CA SER A 211 -24.33 -10.49 -5.17
C SER A 211 -25.73 -10.01 -5.59
N GLY A 212 -25.78 -9.06 -6.52
CA GLY A 212 -27.00 -8.46 -7.05
C GLY A 212 -27.53 -7.30 -6.21
N TYR A 213 -28.70 -6.77 -6.57
CA TYR A 213 -29.36 -5.77 -5.74
C TYR A 213 -29.99 -6.40 -4.49
N PRO A 214 -29.89 -5.75 -3.32
CA PRO A 214 -30.43 -6.27 -2.06
C PRO A 214 -31.95 -6.04 -1.95
N VAL A 215 -32.71 -6.57 -2.91
CA VAL A 215 -34.16 -6.37 -3.07
C VAL A 215 -35.01 -6.94 -1.93
N GLN A 216 -34.44 -7.81 -1.09
CA GLN A 216 -35.09 -8.27 0.15
C GLN A 216 -35.42 -7.13 1.11
N HIS A 217 -34.71 -6.00 1.02
CA HIS A 217 -35.01 -4.78 1.79
C HIS A 217 -36.08 -3.89 1.14
N LEU A 218 -36.69 -4.32 0.03
CA LEU A 218 -37.81 -3.63 -0.62
C LEU A 218 -39.14 -4.40 -0.48
N LEU A 219 -39.14 -5.49 0.29
CA LEU A 219 -40.36 -6.25 0.59
C LEU A 219 -41.35 -5.41 1.43
N PRO A 220 -42.68 -5.57 1.25
CA PRO A 220 -43.68 -4.82 2.02
C PRO A 220 -43.52 -4.93 3.53
N GLU A 221 -43.16 -6.10 4.04
CA GLU A 221 -42.90 -6.39 5.45
C GLU A 221 -41.57 -5.81 5.98
N ARG A 222 -40.69 -5.36 5.08
CA ARG A 222 -39.32 -4.94 5.42
C ARG A 222 -38.78 -3.90 4.44
N PHE A 223 -39.55 -2.84 4.21
CA PHE A 223 -39.20 -1.77 3.27
C PHE A 223 -38.22 -0.78 3.92
N ASP A 224 -36.94 -0.93 3.61
CA ASP A 224 -35.82 -0.11 4.07
C ASP A 224 -34.98 0.33 2.87
N LEU A 225 -35.22 1.58 2.42
CA LEU A 225 -34.51 2.15 1.29
C LEU A 225 -33.02 2.41 1.59
N THR A 226 -32.66 2.63 2.86
CA THR A 226 -31.26 2.81 3.27
C THR A 226 -30.48 1.52 2.98
N ARG A 227 -30.95 0.39 3.51
CA ARG A 227 -30.30 -0.91 3.30
C ARG A 227 -30.39 -1.37 1.85
N ALA A 228 -31.47 -1.04 1.14
CA ALA A 228 -31.63 -1.38 -0.27
C ALA A 228 -30.62 -0.66 -1.20
N LEU A 229 -30.03 0.46 -0.77
CA LEU A 229 -29.02 1.20 -1.55
C LEU A 229 -27.58 0.77 -1.25
N VAL A 230 -27.33 0.05 -0.16
CA VAL A 230 -26.00 -0.46 0.19
C VAL A 230 -25.71 -1.74 -0.60
N GLY A 231 -24.59 -1.80 -1.32
CA GLY A 231 -24.26 -2.90 -2.24
C GLY A 231 -24.68 -2.65 -3.70
N THR A 232 -25.16 -1.45 -4.02
CA THR A 232 -25.63 -1.11 -5.38
C THR A 232 -24.52 -0.62 -6.31
N GLU A 233 -23.27 -0.58 -5.84
CA GLU A 233 -22.08 -0.28 -6.65
C GLU A 233 -22.15 1.05 -7.43
N GLY A 234 -22.90 2.01 -6.91
CA GLY A 234 -23.10 3.32 -7.55
C GLY A 234 -23.95 3.29 -8.82
N THR A 235 -24.69 2.20 -9.08
CA THR A 235 -25.55 2.07 -10.26
C THR A 235 -26.94 2.70 -10.05
N LEU A 236 -27.40 2.87 -8.81
CA LEU A 236 -28.75 3.40 -8.53
C LEU A 236 -28.77 4.87 -8.11
N ALA A 237 -27.76 5.33 -7.37
CA ALA A 237 -27.71 6.71 -6.88
C ALA A 237 -26.27 7.15 -6.59
N VAL A 238 -26.05 8.47 -6.56
CA VAL A 238 -24.78 9.07 -6.13
C VAL A 238 -24.91 9.55 -4.69
N VAL A 239 -24.27 8.86 -3.75
CA VAL A 239 -24.28 9.23 -2.32
C VAL A 239 -23.37 10.42 -2.08
N THR A 240 -23.88 11.47 -1.42
CA THR A 240 -23.11 12.69 -1.09
C THR A 240 -22.84 12.84 0.40
N LYS A 241 -23.60 12.12 1.25
CA LYS A 241 -23.43 12.10 2.71
C LYS A 241 -24.04 10.82 3.29
N ALA A 242 -23.43 10.29 4.35
CA ALA A 242 -23.91 9.11 5.05
C ALA A 242 -23.93 9.34 6.56
N THR A 243 -25.00 8.88 7.22
CA THR A 243 -25.08 8.74 8.68
C THR A 243 -24.91 7.28 9.04
N LEU A 244 -23.95 7.00 9.91
CA LEU A 244 -23.50 5.67 10.28
C LEU A 244 -23.81 5.41 11.76
N GLY A 245 -24.18 4.18 12.07
CA GLY A 245 -24.23 3.68 13.44
C GLY A 245 -22.83 3.32 13.93
N LEU A 246 -22.58 3.59 15.20
CA LEU A 246 -21.35 3.25 15.91
C LEU A 246 -21.65 2.21 16.98
N VAL A 247 -20.69 1.33 17.22
CA VAL A 247 -20.75 0.30 18.27
C VAL A 247 -19.72 0.61 19.35
N GLN A 248 -19.92 0.02 20.52
CA GLN A 248 -18.95 0.14 21.61
C GLN A 248 -17.74 -0.75 21.31
N ASP A 249 -16.52 -0.21 21.48
CA ASP A 249 -15.32 -1.01 21.34
C ASP A 249 -15.03 -1.80 22.62
N ARG A 250 -14.66 -3.07 22.48
CA ARG A 250 -14.34 -3.96 23.60
C ARG A 250 -12.88 -3.79 24.01
N ALA A 251 -12.63 -3.68 25.32
CA ALA A 251 -11.33 -3.34 25.88
C ALA A 251 -10.28 -4.45 25.75
N HIS A 252 -10.71 -5.72 25.85
CA HIS A 252 -9.82 -6.87 25.85
C HIS A 252 -10.06 -7.74 24.63
N ARG A 253 -8.97 -8.22 24.03
CA ARG A 253 -8.99 -9.13 22.88
C ARG A 253 -7.91 -10.19 23.04
N VAL A 254 -8.25 -11.45 22.79
CA VAL A 254 -7.32 -12.57 22.78
C VAL A 254 -7.47 -13.32 21.46
N LEU A 255 -6.34 -13.66 20.83
CA LEU A 255 -6.31 -14.44 19.61
C LEU A 255 -6.04 -15.92 19.95
N VAL A 256 -6.79 -16.82 19.34
CA VAL A 256 -6.51 -18.25 19.30
C VAL A 256 -6.18 -18.62 17.86
N VAL A 257 -5.03 -19.24 17.65
CA VAL A 257 -4.67 -19.82 16.35
C VAL A 257 -4.87 -21.33 16.45
N LEU A 258 -5.78 -21.88 15.65
CA LEU A 258 -6.00 -23.33 15.53
C LEU A 258 -5.29 -23.83 14.28
N GLY A 259 -4.51 -24.90 14.39
CA GLY A 259 -3.80 -25.54 13.29
C GLY A 259 -4.54 -26.76 12.74
N PHE A 260 -4.57 -26.89 11.42
CA PHE A 260 -5.24 -27.97 10.68
C PHE A 260 -4.28 -28.58 9.66
N ASP A 261 -4.52 -29.82 9.25
CA ASP A 261 -3.70 -30.48 8.23
C ASP A 261 -3.76 -29.73 6.89
N ASP A 262 -4.94 -29.26 6.49
CA ASP A 262 -5.17 -28.50 5.27
C ASP A 262 -6.30 -27.47 5.41
N ILE A 263 -6.52 -26.68 4.35
CA ILE A 263 -7.52 -25.61 4.33
C ILE A 263 -8.96 -26.14 4.32
N VAL A 264 -9.18 -27.35 3.79
CA VAL A 264 -10.51 -27.99 3.75
C VAL A 264 -10.93 -28.36 5.17
N ALA A 265 -10.04 -28.99 5.95
CA ALA A 265 -10.25 -29.30 7.35
C ALA A 265 -10.53 -28.03 8.19
N ALA A 266 -9.79 -26.94 7.93
CA ALA A 266 -10.05 -25.65 8.56
C ALA A 266 -11.44 -25.09 8.19
N GLY A 267 -11.84 -25.19 6.92
CA GLY A 267 -13.17 -24.76 6.46
C GLY A 267 -14.31 -25.58 7.08
N THR A 268 -14.15 -26.90 7.19
CA THR A 268 -15.11 -27.81 7.81
C THR A 268 -15.32 -27.52 9.29
N ALA A 269 -14.27 -27.13 10.02
CA ALA A 269 -14.34 -26.78 11.44
C ALA A 269 -14.98 -25.41 11.71
N GLY A 270 -15.04 -24.52 10.71
CA GLY A 270 -15.53 -23.14 10.86
C GLY A 270 -16.87 -23.00 11.59
N PRO A 271 -17.94 -23.73 11.19
CA PRO A 271 -19.24 -23.68 11.86
C PRO A 271 -19.19 -24.04 13.34
N GLU A 272 -18.40 -25.04 13.72
CA GLU A 272 -18.23 -25.45 15.12
C GLU A 272 -17.51 -24.37 15.92
N VAL A 273 -16.42 -23.80 15.37
CA VAL A 273 -15.69 -22.69 15.99
C VAL A 273 -16.61 -21.49 16.26
N VAL A 274 -17.51 -21.15 15.34
CA VAL A 274 -18.46 -20.05 15.50
C VAL A 274 -19.42 -20.26 16.67
N THR A 275 -19.73 -21.52 17.05
CA THR A 275 -20.59 -21.79 18.21
C THR A 275 -19.97 -21.35 19.55
N HIS A 276 -18.66 -21.12 19.60
CA HIS A 276 -17.98 -20.53 20.77
C HIS A 276 -18.16 -19.00 20.87
N GLY A 277 -18.87 -18.38 19.91
CA GLY A 277 -19.16 -16.95 19.86
C GLY A 277 -17.93 -16.04 19.71
N PRO A 278 -17.00 -16.31 18.77
CA PRO A 278 -15.87 -15.42 18.54
C PRO A 278 -16.32 -14.10 17.87
N SER A 279 -15.50 -13.06 18.01
CA SER A 279 -15.67 -11.81 17.25
C SER A 279 -15.15 -11.91 15.82
N SER A 280 -14.25 -12.86 15.54
CA SER A 280 -13.66 -13.11 14.22
C SER A 280 -13.25 -14.57 14.07
N CYS A 281 -13.34 -15.14 12.87
CA CYS A 281 -12.86 -16.48 12.54
C CYS A 281 -12.36 -16.53 11.09
N GLU A 282 -11.05 -16.44 10.91
CA GLU A 282 -10.39 -16.24 9.62
C GLU A 282 -9.55 -17.44 9.21
N GLY A 283 -9.71 -17.92 7.97
CA GLY A 283 -8.87 -18.97 7.40
C GLY A 283 -7.60 -18.40 6.76
N LEU A 284 -6.47 -19.08 6.97
CA LEU A 284 -5.18 -18.76 6.37
C LEU A 284 -4.43 -20.04 5.97
N ASP A 285 -4.08 -20.15 4.69
CA ASP A 285 -3.31 -21.28 4.17
C ASP A 285 -1.79 -21.07 4.31
N SER A 286 -1.02 -22.14 4.53
CA SER A 286 0.46 -22.14 4.58
C SER A 286 1.11 -21.46 3.38
N ARG A 287 0.51 -21.58 2.19
CA ARG A 287 0.98 -20.93 0.96
C ARG A 287 1.10 -19.40 1.09
N ILE A 288 0.26 -18.74 1.89
CA ILE A 288 0.37 -17.29 2.16
C ILE A 288 1.54 -16.99 3.11
N VAL A 289 1.70 -17.81 4.14
CA VAL A 289 2.77 -17.66 5.14
C VAL A 289 4.14 -17.88 4.50
N ASP A 290 4.26 -18.83 3.58
CA ASP A 290 5.50 -19.14 2.89
C ASP A 290 5.99 -17.96 2.05
N VAL A 291 5.09 -17.20 1.40
CA VAL A 291 5.46 -15.96 0.70
C VAL A 291 6.13 -14.95 1.65
N VAL A 292 5.66 -14.84 2.90
CA VAL A 292 6.28 -13.96 3.91
C VAL A 292 7.67 -14.46 4.29
N ARG A 293 7.82 -15.77 4.50
CA ARG A 293 9.12 -16.40 4.84
C ARG A 293 10.14 -16.20 3.73
N GLU A 294 9.75 -16.42 2.48
CA GLU A 294 10.61 -16.29 1.31
C GLU A 294 11.05 -14.83 1.07
N ARG A 295 10.13 -13.88 1.22
CA ARG A 295 10.41 -12.46 0.92
C ARG A 295 11.09 -11.70 2.05
N HIS A 296 10.72 -12.00 3.29
CA HIS A 296 11.11 -11.21 4.45
C HIS A 296 11.94 -11.99 5.48
N GLY A 297 12.11 -13.30 5.27
CA GLY A 297 12.81 -14.21 6.17
C GLY A 297 11.88 -14.86 7.21
N PRO A 298 12.24 -16.07 7.69
CA PRO A 298 11.39 -16.86 8.60
C PRO A 298 11.08 -16.15 9.92
N GLN A 299 12.00 -15.35 10.44
CA GLN A 299 11.86 -14.56 11.66
C GLN A 299 10.76 -13.49 11.62
N ARG A 300 10.20 -13.21 10.43
CA ARG A 300 9.10 -12.24 10.25
C ARG A 300 7.72 -12.85 10.44
N VAL A 301 7.63 -14.17 10.49
CA VAL A 301 6.41 -14.90 10.83
C VAL A 301 6.48 -15.28 12.32
N PRO A 302 5.59 -14.77 13.18
CA PRO A 302 5.50 -15.24 14.56
C PRO A 302 5.19 -16.74 14.62
N ASP A 303 5.55 -17.44 15.71
CA ASP A 303 5.32 -18.89 15.79
C ASP A 303 3.85 -19.25 15.54
N LEU A 304 3.63 -20.32 14.79
CA LEU A 304 2.31 -20.87 14.50
C LEU A 304 2.24 -22.29 15.06
N PRO A 305 1.06 -22.75 15.53
CA PRO A 305 0.87 -24.15 15.90
C PRO A 305 1.05 -25.05 14.67
N ARG A 306 1.28 -26.35 14.89
CA ARG A 306 1.46 -27.33 13.79
C ARG A 306 0.23 -27.34 12.86
N GLY A 307 0.48 -27.46 11.56
CA GLY A 307 -0.57 -27.54 10.54
C GLY A 307 -0.10 -27.03 9.17
N GLY A 308 -0.89 -27.32 8.13
CA GLY A 308 -0.79 -26.76 6.78
C GLY A 308 -1.79 -25.62 6.50
N ALA A 309 -2.74 -25.39 7.40
CA ALA A 309 -3.62 -24.23 7.41
C ALA A 309 -4.00 -23.85 8.85
N TRP A 310 -4.52 -22.63 9.03
CA TRP A 310 -4.91 -22.13 10.35
C TRP A 310 -6.25 -21.40 10.32
N LEU A 311 -6.97 -21.48 11.45
CA LEU A 311 -8.04 -20.54 11.79
C LEU A 311 -7.52 -19.55 12.83
N PHE A 312 -7.63 -18.26 12.53
CA PHE A 312 -7.33 -17.16 13.44
C PHE A 312 -8.66 -16.71 14.06
N VAL A 313 -8.83 -16.97 15.35
CA VAL A 313 -10.08 -16.78 16.07
C VAL A 313 -9.88 -15.73 17.15
N GLU A 314 -10.59 -14.60 17.06
CA GLU A 314 -10.52 -13.54 18.05
C GLU A 314 -11.71 -13.64 19.00
N PHE A 315 -11.44 -13.52 20.30
CA PHE A 315 -12.45 -13.23 21.31
C PHE A 315 -12.27 -11.80 21.81
N ALA A 316 -13.38 -11.12 22.07
CA ALA A 316 -13.38 -9.76 22.58
C ALA A 316 -14.42 -9.62 23.71
N GLY A 317 -14.08 -8.82 24.72
CA GLY A 317 -14.91 -8.62 25.91
C GLY A 317 -14.45 -7.46 26.78
N ASP A 318 -15.22 -7.17 27.82
CA ASP A 318 -14.93 -6.11 28.78
C ASP A 318 -14.12 -6.61 30.00
N ASP A 319 -14.00 -7.94 30.18
CA ASP A 319 -13.20 -8.58 31.23
C ASP A 319 -12.15 -9.50 30.61
N HIS A 320 -10.88 -9.23 30.88
CA HIS A 320 -9.75 -9.99 30.33
C HIS A 320 -9.78 -11.47 30.75
N ALA A 321 -10.17 -11.77 32.00
CA ALA A 321 -10.17 -13.13 32.51
C ALA A 321 -11.23 -13.99 31.79
N GLU A 322 -12.43 -13.43 31.59
CA GLU A 322 -13.51 -14.08 30.82
C GLU A 322 -13.12 -14.36 29.37
N VAL A 323 -12.47 -13.39 28.71
CA VAL A 323 -11.99 -13.54 27.33
C VAL A 323 -10.92 -14.63 27.25
N LEU A 324 -10.01 -14.69 28.22
CA LEU A 324 -8.96 -15.70 28.28
C LEU A 324 -9.53 -17.10 28.56
N ASP A 325 -10.53 -17.22 29.44
CA ASP A 325 -11.21 -18.49 29.72
C ASP A 325 -11.91 -19.05 28.47
N ARG A 326 -12.56 -18.19 27.67
CA ARG A 326 -13.15 -18.59 26.38
C ARG A 326 -12.11 -19.01 25.36
N ALA A 327 -11.00 -18.28 25.29
CA ALA A 327 -9.87 -18.64 24.43
C ALA A 327 -9.28 -20.00 24.81
N ALA A 328 -9.12 -20.26 26.11
CA ALA A 328 -8.65 -21.55 26.63
C ALA A 328 -9.65 -22.68 26.35
N ALA A 329 -10.96 -22.43 26.50
CA ALA A 329 -12.00 -23.39 26.21
C ALA A 329 -11.99 -23.82 24.73
N LEU A 330 -11.84 -22.87 23.80
CA LEU A 330 -11.70 -23.18 22.37
C LEU A 330 -10.42 -23.98 22.09
N SER A 331 -9.29 -23.57 22.69
CA SER A 331 -8.02 -24.29 22.53
C SER A 331 -8.09 -25.74 23.05
N ALA A 332 -8.92 -26.01 24.07
CA ALA A 332 -9.11 -27.34 24.65
C ALA A 332 -10.17 -28.19 23.92
N ALA A 333 -10.93 -27.62 22.97
CA ALA A 333 -11.99 -28.32 22.26
C ALA A 333 -11.47 -29.41 21.29
N GLY A 334 -10.18 -29.38 20.93
CA GLY A 334 -9.57 -30.41 20.09
C GLY A 334 -10.03 -30.42 18.64
N LEU A 335 -10.40 -29.25 18.10
CA LEU A 335 -10.95 -29.10 16.74
C LEU A 335 -9.91 -29.26 15.63
N GLY A 336 -8.62 -29.13 15.94
CA GLY A 336 -7.51 -29.20 15.00
C GLY A 336 -6.35 -30.06 15.53
N VAL A 337 -5.24 -30.09 14.79
CA VAL A 337 -4.05 -30.89 15.16
C VAL A 337 -3.19 -30.23 16.23
N ASP A 338 -3.35 -28.93 16.43
CA ASP A 338 -2.64 -28.12 17.42
C ASP A 338 -3.35 -26.77 17.63
N ALA A 339 -3.06 -26.07 18.73
CA ALA A 339 -3.67 -24.77 19.04
C ALA A 339 -2.72 -23.88 19.85
N ARG A 340 -2.82 -22.57 19.65
CA ARG A 340 -2.04 -21.56 20.39
C ARG A 340 -2.92 -20.38 20.81
N VAL A 341 -2.97 -20.13 22.12
CA VAL A 341 -3.52 -18.89 22.68
C VAL A 341 -2.45 -17.79 22.64
N VAL A 342 -2.82 -16.60 22.14
CA VAL A 342 -1.96 -15.44 21.96
C VAL A 342 -2.59 -14.23 22.66
N ASP A 343 -2.15 -13.99 23.89
CA ASP A 343 -2.57 -12.84 24.72
C ASP A 343 -1.64 -11.61 24.54
N ASP A 344 -0.44 -11.82 24.01
CA ASP A 344 0.47 -10.73 23.65
C ASP A 344 -0.07 -9.98 22.42
N THR A 345 -0.53 -8.74 22.66
CA THR A 345 -1.12 -7.86 21.63
C THR A 345 -0.16 -7.52 20.50
N ALA A 346 1.15 -7.44 20.76
CA ALA A 346 2.16 -7.18 19.74
C ALA A 346 2.39 -8.42 18.85
N VAL A 347 2.33 -9.62 19.41
CA VAL A 347 2.36 -10.88 18.63
C VAL A 347 1.09 -11.01 17.81
N ALA A 348 -0.09 -10.81 18.41
CA ALA A 348 -1.37 -10.87 17.73
C ALA A 348 -1.45 -9.87 16.56
N ALA A 349 -0.98 -8.63 16.75
CA ALA A 349 -0.96 -7.63 15.68
C ALA A 349 -0.08 -8.04 14.48
N ARG A 350 1.06 -8.72 14.72
CA ARG A 350 1.91 -9.23 13.63
C ARG A 350 1.25 -10.39 12.88
N LEU A 351 0.54 -11.28 13.58
CA LEU A 351 -0.24 -12.35 12.97
C LEU A 351 -1.38 -11.78 12.13
N TRP A 352 -2.18 -10.88 12.69
CA TRP A 352 -3.24 -10.17 11.97
C TRP A 352 -2.73 -9.45 10.73
N ARG A 353 -1.54 -8.85 10.79
CA ARG A 353 -0.92 -8.19 9.65
C ARG A 353 -0.71 -9.12 8.46
N ILE A 354 -0.35 -10.38 8.69
CA ILE A 354 -0.20 -11.38 7.61
C ILE A 354 -1.56 -11.65 6.95
N ARG A 355 -2.62 -11.85 7.74
CA ARG A 355 -3.99 -12.05 7.25
C ARG A 355 -4.51 -10.82 6.49
N GLU A 356 -4.27 -9.61 6.99
CA GLU A 356 -4.68 -8.36 6.35
C GLU A 356 -3.94 -8.09 5.03
N ASP A 357 -2.64 -8.43 4.96
CA ASP A 357 -1.82 -8.26 3.76
C ASP A 357 -2.03 -9.39 2.71
N GLY A 358 -2.90 -10.36 3.00
CA GLY A 358 -3.18 -11.56 2.18
C GLY A 358 -3.40 -11.28 0.70
N ALA A 359 -4.18 -10.25 0.35
CA ALA A 359 -4.42 -9.88 -1.05
C ALA A 359 -3.15 -9.45 -1.80
N GLY A 360 -2.20 -8.82 -1.12
CA GLY A 360 -0.92 -8.48 -1.73
C GLY A 360 0.06 -9.64 -1.75
N LEU A 361 0.08 -10.44 -0.67
CA LEU A 361 0.93 -11.64 -0.54
C LEU A 361 0.56 -12.70 -1.59
N ALA A 362 -0.73 -12.92 -1.82
CA ALA A 362 -1.27 -13.78 -2.89
C ALA A 362 -1.05 -13.21 -4.31
N GLY A 363 -0.38 -12.06 -4.46
CA GLY A 363 0.00 -11.49 -5.75
C GLY A 363 1.08 -12.30 -6.49
N VAL A 364 1.70 -13.28 -5.82
CA VAL A 364 2.51 -14.33 -6.45
C VAL A 364 1.90 -15.67 -6.04
N ALA A 365 1.57 -16.48 -7.03
CA ALA A 365 1.00 -17.79 -6.80
C ALA A 365 2.11 -18.80 -6.45
N PRO A 366 1.77 -19.96 -5.86
CA PRO A 366 2.74 -21.02 -5.55
C PRO A 366 3.57 -21.49 -6.76
N SER A 367 3.07 -21.33 -7.98
CA SER A 367 3.82 -21.61 -9.21
C SER A 367 4.97 -20.63 -9.50
N GLY A 368 5.14 -19.58 -8.70
CA GLY A 368 6.05 -18.46 -8.94
C GLY A 368 5.54 -17.44 -9.96
N ARG A 369 4.38 -17.70 -10.60
CA ARG A 369 3.74 -16.77 -11.55
C ARG A 369 2.93 -15.69 -10.83
N PRO A 370 2.62 -14.56 -11.49
CA PRO A 370 1.71 -13.56 -10.95
C PRO A 370 0.35 -14.16 -10.56
N GLY A 371 -0.09 -13.90 -9.34
CA GLY A 371 -1.42 -14.25 -8.85
C GLY A 371 -2.40 -13.10 -9.08
N TRP A 372 -3.47 -13.39 -9.83
CA TRP A 372 -4.41 -12.40 -10.32
C TRP A 372 -5.74 -12.41 -9.53
N PRO A 373 -6.36 -11.23 -9.31
CA PRO A 373 -7.75 -11.12 -8.88
C PRO A 373 -8.71 -11.66 -9.96
N GLY A 374 -10.02 -11.64 -9.71
CA GLY A 374 -11.06 -11.96 -10.71
C GLY A 374 -12.01 -13.09 -10.32
N TRP A 375 -11.52 -14.05 -9.52
CA TRP A 375 -12.37 -15.02 -8.81
C TRP A 375 -11.93 -15.07 -7.35
N GLU A 376 -12.07 -13.95 -6.65
CA GLU A 376 -11.99 -13.92 -5.20
C GLU A 376 -13.37 -13.56 -4.67
N ASP A 377 -13.70 -13.87 -3.40
CA ASP A 377 -14.91 -13.41 -2.71
C ASP A 377 -16.17 -14.28 -2.81
N ALA A 378 -16.07 -15.50 -3.33
CA ALA A 378 -17.19 -16.41 -3.26
C ALA A 378 -17.56 -16.70 -1.80
N ALA A 379 -18.87 -16.76 -1.51
CA ALA A 379 -19.35 -17.17 -0.21
C ALA A 379 -20.44 -18.24 -0.33
N VAL A 380 -20.38 -19.24 0.54
CA VAL A 380 -21.38 -20.31 0.68
C VAL A 380 -21.95 -20.28 2.10
N PRO A 381 -23.10 -20.92 2.38
CA PRO A 381 -23.51 -21.16 3.75
C PRO A 381 -22.35 -21.79 4.55
N PRO A 382 -22.02 -21.32 5.77
CA PRO A 382 -20.82 -21.78 6.49
C PRO A 382 -20.72 -23.31 6.63
N SER A 383 -21.86 -23.99 6.78
CA SER A 383 -21.96 -25.46 6.84
C SER A 383 -21.48 -26.19 5.59
N SER A 384 -21.39 -25.49 4.44
CA SER A 384 -20.97 -26.03 3.15
C SER A 384 -19.55 -25.61 2.76
N LEU A 385 -18.85 -24.85 3.61
CA LEU A 385 -17.54 -24.29 3.28
C LEU A 385 -16.49 -25.37 3.02
N GLY A 386 -16.42 -26.42 3.85
CA GLY A 386 -15.49 -27.53 3.67
C GLY A 386 -15.67 -28.22 2.31
N ASP A 387 -16.91 -28.62 1.99
CA ASP A 387 -17.24 -29.27 0.71
C ASP A 387 -16.95 -28.35 -0.49
N TYR A 388 -17.26 -27.05 -0.36
CA TYR A 388 -16.96 -26.06 -1.39
C TYR A 388 -15.44 -25.93 -1.63
N LEU A 389 -14.63 -25.86 -0.57
CA LEU A 389 -13.17 -25.77 -0.69
C LEU A 389 -12.59 -27.01 -1.36
N ALA A 390 -13.09 -28.20 -1.02
CA ALA A 390 -12.68 -29.45 -1.67
C ALA A 390 -12.99 -29.43 -3.19
N GLY A 391 -14.23 -29.08 -3.56
CA GLY A 391 -14.62 -28.96 -4.96
C GLY A 391 -13.87 -27.83 -5.70
N PHE A 392 -13.51 -26.76 -4.99
CA PHE A 392 -12.75 -25.65 -5.55
C PHE A 392 -11.29 -26.05 -5.83
N ASP A 393 -10.65 -26.80 -4.93
CA ASP A 393 -9.31 -27.33 -5.14
C ASP A 393 -9.27 -28.29 -6.35
N GLU A 394 -10.28 -29.16 -6.50
CA GLU A 394 -10.45 -29.99 -7.69
C GLU A 394 -10.61 -29.16 -8.97
N LEU A 395 -11.41 -28.09 -8.93
CA LEU A 395 -11.61 -27.19 -10.07
C LEU A 395 -10.32 -26.46 -10.47
N VAL A 396 -9.59 -25.93 -9.49
CA VAL A 396 -8.29 -25.26 -9.71
C VAL A 396 -7.29 -26.22 -10.34
N ALA A 397 -7.22 -27.46 -9.85
CA ALA A 397 -6.36 -28.50 -10.40
C ALA A 397 -6.78 -28.91 -11.82
N ALA A 398 -8.08 -29.10 -12.08
CA ALA A 398 -8.61 -29.45 -13.40
C ALA A 398 -8.31 -28.38 -14.45
N HIS A 399 -8.30 -27.11 -14.04
CA HIS A 399 -7.90 -26.00 -14.88
C HIS A 399 -6.38 -25.78 -14.89
N GLY A 400 -5.56 -26.58 -14.20
CA GLY A 400 -4.09 -26.46 -14.17
C GLY A 400 -3.59 -25.12 -13.60
N LEU A 401 -4.31 -24.58 -12.62
CA LEU A 401 -4.00 -23.33 -11.93
C LEU A 401 -3.47 -23.63 -10.52
N THR A 402 -2.90 -22.61 -9.87
CA THR A 402 -2.52 -22.64 -8.46
C THR A 402 -3.11 -21.42 -7.76
N CYS A 403 -3.42 -21.57 -6.48
CA CYS A 403 -3.89 -20.47 -5.64
C CYS A 403 -3.41 -20.64 -4.18
N ALA A 404 -3.64 -19.62 -3.37
CA ALA A 404 -3.46 -19.64 -1.93
C ALA A 404 -4.73 -19.06 -1.27
N PRO A 405 -5.61 -19.91 -0.71
CA PRO A 405 -6.86 -19.49 -0.10
C PRO A 405 -6.69 -18.86 1.28
N TYR A 406 -7.54 -17.89 1.57
CA TYR A 406 -7.67 -17.21 2.87
C TYR A 406 -9.05 -16.54 2.92
N GLY A 407 -9.60 -16.20 4.09
CA GLY A 407 -10.91 -15.54 4.11
C GLY A 407 -11.64 -15.58 5.44
N HIS A 408 -12.91 -15.19 5.41
CA HIS A 408 -13.82 -15.14 6.54
C HIS A 408 -14.53 -16.49 6.71
N PHE A 409 -13.80 -17.49 7.21
CA PHE A 409 -14.28 -18.88 7.25
C PHE A 409 -15.47 -19.06 8.18
N GLY A 410 -15.56 -18.26 9.25
CA GLY A 410 -16.74 -18.25 10.13
C GLY A 410 -18.03 -17.83 9.42
N GLU A 411 -17.93 -17.13 8.30
CA GLU A 411 -19.07 -16.65 7.50
C GLU A 411 -19.14 -17.31 6.11
N GLY A 412 -18.32 -18.34 5.87
CA GLY A 412 -18.33 -19.10 4.62
C GLY A 412 -17.75 -18.36 3.41
N CYS A 413 -16.97 -17.28 3.59
CA CYS A 413 -16.43 -16.47 2.50
C CYS A 413 -14.93 -16.71 2.27
N VAL A 414 -14.55 -16.91 1.00
CA VAL A 414 -13.20 -17.28 0.58
C VAL A 414 -12.63 -16.26 -0.41
N HIS A 415 -11.36 -15.90 -0.20
CA HIS A 415 -10.55 -15.13 -1.12
C HIS A 415 -9.39 -15.98 -1.63
N VAL A 416 -9.08 -15.83 -2.91
CA VAL A 416 -7.97 -16.50 -3.58
C VAL A 416 -7.38 -15.57 -4.62
N ARG A 417 -6.18 -15.89 -5.10
CA ARG A 417 -5.67 -15.34 -6.35
C ARG A 417 -5.11 -16.47 -7.19
N LEU A 418 -5.30 -16.37 -8.50
CA LEU A 418 -5.08 -17.45 -9.43
C LEU A 418 -4.07 -17.04 -10.50
N ASP A 419 -3.20 -17.95 -10.90
CA ASP A 419 -2.14 -17.71 -11.87
C ASP A 419 -2.59 -17.88 -13.33
N PHE A 420 -3.66 -17.18 -13.70
CA PHE A 420 -4.17 -17.17 -15.06
C PHE A 420 -3.08 -16.78 -16.07
N PRO A 421 -2.94 -17.52 -17.19
CA PRO A 421 -1.89 -17.32 -18.18
C PRO A 421 -2.25 -16.20 -19.18
N PHE A 422 -2.47 -14.98 -18.70
CA PHE A 422 -2.85 -13.84 -19.54
C PHE A 422 -1.76 -13.43 -20.56
N ASP A 423 -0.52 -13.84 -20.31
CA ASP A 423 0.64 -13.68 -21.20
C ASP A 423 0.64 -14.66 -22.40
N ARG A 424 -0.35 -15.57 -22.48
CA ARG A 424 -0.44 -16.61 -23.52
C ARG A 424 -1.66 -16.41 -24.43
N PRO A 425 -1.56 -16.83 -25.71
CA PRO A 425 -2.74 -16.92 -26.57
C PRO A 425 -3.84 -17.76 -25.93
N GLY A 426 -5.09 -17.28 -25.97
CA GLY A 426 -6.23 -17.95 -25.32
C GLY A 426 -6.30 -17.81 -23.79
N GLY A 427 -5.42 -17.01 -23.17
CA GLY A 427 -5.43 -16.79 -21.72
C GLY A 427 -6.75 -16.27 -21.16
N THR A 428 -7.40 -15.34 -21.88
CA THR A 428 -8.74 -14.83 -21.53
C THR A 428 -9.86 -15.85 -21.72
N ASP A 429 -9.73 -16.76 -22.70
CA ASP A 429 -10.71 -17.83 -22.89
C ASP A 429 -10.66 -18.84 -21.75
N ARG A 430 -9.46 -19.22 -21.31
CA ARG A 430 -9.27 -20.07 -20.12
C ARG A 430 -9.78 -19.39 -18.84
N PHE A 431 -9.53 -18.09 -18.70
CA PHE A 431 -10.10 -17.30 -17.61
C PHE A 431 -11.63 -17.35 -17.61
N ARG A 432 -12.28 -17.07 -18.75
CA ARG A 432 -13.75 -17.11 -18.88
C ARG A 432 -14.32 -18.50 -18.57
N ALA A 433 -13.67 -19.56 -19.07
CA ALA A 433 -14.09 -20.93 -18.80
C ALA A 433 -14.03 -21.24 -17.29
N PHE A 434 -12.90 -20.94 -16.64
CA PHE A 434 -12.75 -21.12 -15.20
C PHE A 434 -13.81 -20.35 -14.41
N LEU A 435 -14.05 -19.07 -14.71
CA LEU A 435 -15.06 -18.27 -14.02
C LEU A 435 -16.48 -18.84 -14.15
N THR A 436 -16.79 -19.40 -15.32
CA THR A 436 -18.11 -20.01 -15.58
C THR A 436 -18.29 -21.28 -14.76
N ASP A 437 -17.29 -22.15 -14.73
CA ASP A 437 -17.31 -23.38 -13.94
C ASP A 437 -17.33 -23.08 -12.44
N ALA A 438 -16.57 -22.06 -12.00
CA ALA A 438 -16.52 -21.66 -10.61
C ALA A 438 -17.84 -21.04 -10.14
N ALA A 439 -18.53 -20.27 -11.00
CA ALA A 439 -19.88 -19.77 -10.72
C ALA A 439 -20.90 -20.89 -10.58
N ALA A 440 -20.83 -21.91 -11.43
CA ALA A 440 -21.68 -23.10 -11.31
C ALA A 440 -21.40 -23.87 -10.00
N LEU A 441 -20.13 -24.00 -9.61
CA LEU A 441 -19.73 -24.65 -8.36
C LEU A 441 -20.30 -23.90 -7.14
N VAL A 442 -20.10 -22.58 -7.04
CA VAL A 442 -20.64 -21.81 -5.91
C VAL A 442 -22.17 -21.91 -5.84
N ALA A 443 -22.85 -21.83 -6.99
CA ALA A 443 -24.29 -21.95 -7.05
C ALA A 443 -24.80 -23.32 -6.61
N SER A 444 -24.07 -24.42 -6.89
CA SER A 444 -24.45 -25.77 -6.48
C SER A 444 -24.44 -25.97 -4.96
N HIS A 445 -23.62 -25.20 -4.24
CA HIS A 445 -23.59 -25.13 -2.78
C HIS A 445 -24.57 -24.07 -2.21
N GLY A 446 -25.45 -23.50 -3.03
CA GLY A 446 -26.40 -22.46 -2.62
C GLY A 446 -25.74 -21.11 -2.29
N GLY A 447 -24.50 -20.90 -2.73
CA GLY A 447 -23.71 -19.72 -2.44
C GLY A 447 -24.01 -18.49 -3.30
N THR A 448 -23.11 -17.52 -3.21
CA THR A 448 -23.10 -16.23 -3.90
C THR A 448 -21.72 -15.97 -4.50
N LEU A 449 -21.68 -15.26 -5.63
CA LEU A 449 -20.44 -14.98 -6.35
C LEU A 449 -19.55 -13.96 -5.59
N SER A 450 -20.17 -13.02 -4.88
CA SER A 450 -19.53 -12.05 -4.00
C SER A 450 -20.18 -12.06 -2.62
N GLY A 451 -19.33 -12.08 -1.57
CA GLY A 451 -19.68 -11.96 -0.16
C GLY A 451 -19.35 -10.61 0.48
N GLU A 452 -18.51 -9.77 -0.13
CA GLU A 452 -18.19 -8.40 0.37
C GLU A 452 -17.54 -7.43 -0.64
N HIS A 453 -17.01 -7.91 -1.76
CA HIS A 453 -16.28 -7.11 -2.74
C HIS A 453 -17.17 -6.44 -3.80
N GLY A 454 -18.45 -6.77 -3.87
CA GLY A 454 -19.35 -6.43 -4.96
C GLY A 454 -19.14 -7.32 -6.18
N ASP A 455 -20.11 -7.35 -7.09
CA ASP A 455 -20.00 -8.14 -8.31
C ASP A 455 -19.11 -7.46 -9.34
N GLY A 456 -19.35 -6.16 -9.56
CA GLY A 456 -18.66 -5.36 -10.55
C GLY A 456 -18.57 -6.02 -11.91
N ARG A 457 -17.51 -5.71 -12.66
CA ARG A 457 -17.23 -6.35 -13.95
C ARG A 457 -16.68 -7.78 -13.81
N ALA A 458 -16.17 -8.11 -12.64
CA ALA A 458 -15.66 -9.45 -12.34
C ALA A 458 -16.74 -10.52 -12.36
N ARG A 459 -17.95 -10.20 -11.88
CA ARG A 459 -18.96 -11.23 -11.57
C ARG A 459 -20.36 -10.92 -12.09
N SER A 460 -20.67 -9.67 -12.49
CA SER A 460 -22.04 -9.33 -12.91
C SER A 460 -22.54 -10.19 -14.08
N ALA A 461 -21.68 -10.47 -15.07
CA ALA A 461 -22.04 -11.33 -16.21
C ALA A 461 -22.22 -12.82 -15.83
N LEU A 462 -21.84 -13.22 -14.62
CA LEU A 462 -21.97 -14.57 -14.08
C LEU A 462 -23.23 -14.74 -13.20
N LEU A 463 -23.95 -13.65 -12.88
CA LEU A 463 -25.18 -13.71 -12.07
C LEU A 463 -26.23 -14.72 -12.56
N PRO A 464 -26.38 -15.02 -13.87
CA PRO A 464 -27.29 -16.07 -14.34
C PRO A 464 -26.99 -17.48 -13.81
N ALA A 465 -25.79 -17.75 -13.27
CA ALA A 465 -25.50 -19.03 -12.61
C ALA A 465 -26.19 -19.19 -11.25
N MET A 466 -26.54 -18.09 -10.56
CA MET A 466 -27.14 -18.16 -9.22
C MET A 466 -28.58 -17.62 -9.15
N TYR A 467 -28.99 -16.76 -10.08
CA TYR A 467 -30.31 -16.12 -10.07
C TYR A 467 -31.17 -16.57 -11.25
N SER A 468 -32.48 -16.69 -11.00
CA SER A 468 -33.44 -16.95 -12.06
C SER A 468 -33.57 -15.78 -13.03
N ALA A 469 -34.08 -16.03 -14.23
CA ALA A 469 -34.39 -14.96 -15.20
C ALA A 469 -35.37 -13.92 -14.63
N ALA A 470 -36.26 -14.32 -13.72
CA ALA A 470 -37.19 -13.41 -13.06
C ALA A 470 -36.46 -12.48 -12.06
N ALA A 471 -35.50 -13.01 -11.29
CA ALA A 471 -34.66 -12.21 -10.40
C ALA A 471 -33.80 -11.19 -11.18
N LEU A 472 -33.21 -11.60 -12.31
CA LEU A 472 -32.45 -10.69 -13.17
C LEU A 472 -33.33 -9.60 -13.79
N ASN A 473 -34.55 -9.96 -14.21
CA ASN A 473 -35.51 -8.98 -14.70
C ASN A 473 -35.97 -8.01 -13.59
N LEU A 474 -36.14 -8.48 -12.35
CA LEU A 474 -36.39 -7.61 -11.20
C LEU A 474 -35.25 -6.60 -11.03
N PHE A 475 -33.98 -7.01 -11.15
CA PHE A 475 -32.86 -6.08 -11.09
C PHE A 475 -32.94 -5.01 -12.19
N ALA A 476 -33.24 -5.40 -13.42
CA ALA A 476 -33.39 -4.45 -14.53
C ALA A 476 -34.52 -3.44 -14.27
N GLN A 477 -35.67 -3.88 -13.73
CA GLN A 477 -36.79 -3.00 -13.39
C GLN A 477 -36.48 -2.05 -12.21
N VAL A 478 -35.75 -2.53 -11.20
CA VAL A 478 -35.24 -1.68 -10.11
C VAL A 478 -34.29 -0.63 -10.68
N LYS A 479 -33.28 -1.02 -11.48
CA LYS A 479 -32.37 -0.09 -12.16
C LYS A 479 -33.12 0.96 -12.96
N GLY A 480 -34.09 0.55 -13.79
CA GLY A 480 -34.91 1.48 -14.60
C GLY A 480 -35.75 2.47 -13.78
N THR A 481 -36.05 2.15 -12.51
CA THR A 481 -36.78 3.05 -11.60
C THR A 481 -35.91 4.20 -11.08
N PHE A 482 -34.60 3.98 -10.97
CA PHE A 482 -33.60 4.93 -10.49
C PHE A 482 -32.88 5.67 -11.62
N ASP A 483 -32.57 4.96 -12.71
CA ASP A 483 -31.73 5.42 -13.81
C ASP A 483 -32.20 4.81 -15.14
N PRO A 484 -33.30 5.33 -15.71
CA PRO A 484 -33.88 4.80 -16.95
C PRO A 484 -32.99 4.98 -18.19
N ASP A 485 -32.07 5.95 -18.16
CA ASP A 485 -31.15 6.25 -19.27
C ASP A 485 -29.81 5.50 -19.16
N GLY A 486 -29.60 4.72 -18.09
CA GLY A 486 -28.38 3.94 -17.88
C GLY A 486 -27.12 4.80 -17.68
N LEU A 487 -27.26 5.97 -17.07
CA LEU A 487 -26.18 6.94 -16.88
C LEU A 487 -25.17 6.51 -15.80
N LEU A 488 -25.64 5.90 -14.72
CA LEU A 488 -24.86 5.60 -13.51
C LEU A 488 -24.21 4.22 -13.60
N ASN A 489 -22.87 4.22 -13.63
CA ASN A 489 -21.97 3.06 -13.65
C ASN A 489 -22.41 1.90 -14.57
N PRO A 490 -22.59 2.14 -15.89
CA PRO A 490 -23.05 1.11 -16.82
C PRO A 490 -22.05 -0.05 -16.96
N GLY A 491 -22.55 -1.22 -17.33
CA GLY A 491 -21.76 -2.45 -17.47
C GLY A 491 -21.53 -3.21 -16.15
N VAL A 492 -22.24 -2.83 -15.08
CA VAL A 492 -22.19 -3.42 -13.73
C VAL A 492 -23.61 -3.74 -13.25
N LEU A 493 -23.80 -4.92 -12.67
CA LEU A 493 -25.05 -5.53 -12.17
C LEU A 493 -26.15 -5.77 -13.22
N VAL A 494 -26.54 -4.73 -13.96
CA VAL A 494 -27.52 -4.78 -15.05
C VAL A 494 -26.83 -4.47 -16.37
N ASP A 495 -27.20 -5.21 -17.41
CA ASP A 495 -26.56 -5.20 -18.73
C ASP A 495 -25.02 -5.24 -18.64
N PRO A 496 -24.46 -6.27 -17.97
CA PRO A 496 -23.04 -6.30 -17.67
C PRO A 496 -22.18 -6.56 -18.90
N ASP A 497 -20.98 -5.95 -18.90
CA ASP A 497 -19.95 -6.29 -19.87
C ASP A 497 -19.50 -7.77 -19.68
N PRO A 498 -19.06 -8.48 -20.74
CA PRO A 498 -18.45 -9.79 -20.59
C PRO A 498 -17.24 -9.76 -19.64
N VAL A 499 -17.08 -10.80 -18.81
CA VAL A 499 -16.03 -10.88 -17.78
C VAL A 499 -14.61 -10.71 -18.30
N ASP A 500 -14.37 -10.96 -19.58
CA ASP A 500 -13.06 -10.89 -20.21
C ASP A 500 -12.85 -9.68 -21.13
N ALA A 501 -13.87 -8.81 -21.28
CA ALA A 501 -13.88 -7.73 -22.28
C ALA A 501 -12.76 -6.68 -22.09
N ALA A 502 -12.37 -6.41 -20.84
CA ALA A 502 -11.45 -5.32 -20.49
C ALA A 502 -10.30 -5.75 -19.56
N VAL A 503 -9.87 -7.02 -19.64
CA VAL A 503 -8.77 -7.55 -18.81
C VAL A 503 -7.46 -6.82 -19.16
N ARG A 504 -6.94 -6.04 -18.21
CA ARG A 504 -5.81 -5.11 -18.34
C ARG A 504 -4.51 -5.77 -18.81
N VAL A 505 -4.29 -7.00 -18.37
CA VAL A 505 -3.05 -7.77 -18.52
C VAL A 505 -3.16 -8.82 -19.63
N ALA A 506 -4.30 -8.90 -20.32
CA ALA A 506 -4.46 -9.77 -21.46
C ALA A 506 -3.81 -9.14 -22.71
N GLY A 507 -3.10 -9.95 -23.47
CA GLY A 507 -2.47 -9.56 -24.73
C GLY A 507 -0.96 -9.70 -24.73
N SER A 508 -0.35 -9.43 -25.88
CA SER A 508 1.11 -9.45 -26.04
C SER A 508 1.66 -8.06 -25.76
N PHE A 509 2.40 -7.92 -24.67
CA PHE A 509 3.19 -6.72 -24.39
C PHE A 509 4.59 -6.89 -24.96
N PRO A 510 5.24 -5.82 -25.45
CA PRO A 510 6.66 -5.89 -25.77
C PRO A 510 7.45 -6.32 -24.53
N VAL A 511 8.40 -7.24 -24.70
CA VAL A 511 9.35 -7.58 -23.62
C VAL A 511 10.34 -6.42 -23.49
N TYR A 512 10.34 -5.74 -22.36
CA TYR A 512 11.22 -4.62 -22.09
C TYR A 512 12.42 -5.10 -21.30
N ARG A 513 13.43 -5.60 -22.03
CA ARG A 513 14.72 -5.91 -21.43
C ARG A 513 15.39 -4.62 -20.95
N PRO A 514 15.59 -4.44 -19.64
CA PRO A 514 16.21 -3.24 -19.11
C PRO A 514 17.66 -3.13 -19.63
N GLY A 515 18.08 -1.90 -19.90
CA GLY A 515 19.47 -1.56 -20.23
C GLY A 515 20.29 -1.23 -18.98
N GLY A 516 19.60 -0.97 -17.87
CA GLY A 516 20.16 -0.66 -16.56
C GLY A 516 20.17 -1.86 -15.62
N PHE A 517 19.16 -1.99 -14.75
CA PHE A 517 19.08 -3.05 -13.72
C PHE A 517 18.78 -4.44 -14.31
N ALA A 518 19.17 -5.52 -13.63
CA ALA A 518 18.94 -6.89 -14.13
C ALA A 518 17.50 -7.40 -13.95
N LEU A 519 16.75 -6.85 -12.98
CA LEU A 519 15.38 -7.26 -12.61
C LEU A 519 15.24 -8.80 -12.46
N PRO A 520 16.07 -9.46 -11.63
CA PRO A 520 16.16 -10.93 -11.58
C PRO A 520 14.84 -11.58 -11.13
N HIS A 521 14.06 -10.90 -10.29
CA HIS A 521 12.77 -11.38 -9.81
C HIS A 521 11.62 -11.20 -10.83
N ASP A 522 11.88 -10.54 -11.96
CA ASP A 522 10.91 -10.21 -13.01
C ASP A 522 11.34 -10.80 -14.37
N HIS A 523 12.20 -11.82 -14.35
CA HIS A 523 12.76 -12.46 -15.53
C HIS A 523 13.47 -11.48 -16.49
N GLY A 524 14.02 -10.38 -15.96
CA GLY A 524 14.66 -9.34 -16.75
C GLY A 524 13.70 -8.54 -17.63
N ASP A 525 12.44 -8.37 -17.21
CA ASP A 525 11.43 -7.61 -17.95
C ASP A 525 10.78 -6.51 -17.10
N LEU A 526 10.87 -5.26 -17.58
CA LEU A 526 10.21 -4.14 -16.92
C LEU A 526 8.68 -4.25 -16.99
N ALA A 527 8.12 -4.86 -18.04
CA ALA A 527 6.66 -5.02 -18.15
C ALA A 527 6.11 -5.94 -17.05
N ALA A 528 6.81 -7.03 -16.73
CA ALA A 528 6.47 -7.88 -15.59
C ALA A 528 6.60 -7.11 -14.26
N ALA A 529 7.70 -6.39 -14.08
CA ALA A 529 7.97 -5.59 -12.89
C ALA A 529 6.89 -4.55 -12.56
N VAL A 530 6.46 -3.74 -13.54
CA VAL A 530 5.44 -2.70 -13.30
C VAL A 530 4.05 -3.29 -13.03
N HIS A 531 3.79 -4.52 -13.50
CA HIS A 531 2.54 -5.24 -13.24
C HIS A 531 2.48 -5.94 -11.88
N ARG A 532 3.57 -5.94 -11.08
CA ARG A 532 3.47 -6.29 -9.65
C ARG A 532 2.50 -5.40 -8.89
N CYS A 533 2.25 -4.17 -9.33
CA CYS A 533 1.22 -3.33 -8.73
C CYS A 533 -0.18 -3.87 -9.07
N THR A 534 -0.77 -4.59 -8.12
CA THR A 534 -2.14 -5.10 -8.21
C THR A 534 -3.19 -4.02 -7.97
N GLY A 535 -2.82 -2.91 -7.31
CA GLY A 535 -3.71 -1.76 -7.08
C GLY A 535 -4.31 -1.66 -5.68
N VAL A 536 -3.87 -2.50 -4.73
CA VAL A 536 -4.36 -2.58 -3.32
C VAL A 536 -4.34 -1.26 -2.54
N GLY A 537 -3.62 -0.24 -3.02
CA GLY A 537 -3.70 1.12 -2.49
C GLY A 537 -3.01 1.33 -1.15
N LYS A 538 -2.13 0.43 -0.69
CA LYS A 538 -1.38 0.60 0.58
C LYS A 538 -0.46 1.82 0.61
N CYS A 539 -0.13 2.36 -0.57
CA CYS A 539 0.59 3.63 -0.72
C CYS A 539 -0.30 4.88 -0.59
N ARG A 540 -1.61 4.71 -0.39
CA ARG A 540 -2.61 5.77 -0.21
C ARG A 540 -3.17 5.79 1.21
N VAL A 541 -2.28 5.74 2.18
CA VAL A 541 -2.66 5.87 3.60
C VAL A 541 -2.47 7.31 4.03
N ASP A 542 -3.44 7.81 4.78
CA ASP A 542 -3.44 9.19 5.28
C ASP A 542 -2.41 9.39 6.39
N GLU A 543 -2.30 8.39 7.26
CA GLU A 543 -1.32 8.30 8.34
C GLU A 543 -0.69 6.90 8.24
N PRO A 544 0.57 6.79 7.80
CA PRO A 544 1.29 5.52 7.86
C PRO A 544 1.35 5.00 9.29
N ALA A 545 1.38 3.67 9.47
CA ALA A 545 1.66 3.11 10.79
C ALA A 545 2.99 3.65 11.33
N ALA A 546 3.17 3.72 12.65
CA ALA A 546 4.38 4.26 13.30
C ALA A 546 5.71 3.68 12.75
N ALA A 547 5.65 2.50 12.14
CA ALA A 547 6.80 1.83 11.53
C ALA A 547 7.00 2.05 10.01
N GLY A 548 6.10 2.73 9.29
CA GLY A 548 6.10 2.83 7.83
C GLY A 548 6.68 4.14 7.25
N VAL A 549 7.19 4.07 6.02
CA VAL A 549 7.66 5.20 5.19
C VAL A 549 7.01 5.22 3.81
N MET A 550 6.18 4.25 3.42
CA MET A 550 5.47 4.27 2.14
C MET A 550 4.14 5.03 2.26
N CYS A 551 3.82 6.03 1.44
CA CYS A 551 4.57 6.70 0.37
C CYS A 551 4.63 8.20 0.70
N PRO A 552 5.81 8.80 0.99
CA PRO A 552 5.86 10.12 1.64
C PRO A 552 5.24 11.23 0.79
N SER A 553 5.44 11.17 -0.53
CA SER A 553 4.86 12.13 -1.46
C SER A 553 3.33 12.11 -1.44
N TYR A 554 2.70 10.94 -1.31
CA TYR A 554 1.23 10.87 -1.19
C TYR A 554 0.75 11.47 0.13
N VAL A 555 1.44 11.17 1.24
CA VAL A 555 1.10 11.73 2.56
C VAL A 555 1.13 13.27 2.51
N ALA A 556 2.08 13.84 1.76
CA ALA A 556 2.21 15.29 1.59
C ALA A 556 1.20 15.90 0.60
N THR A 557 0.93 15.27 -0.55
CA THR A 557 0.12 15.89 -1.62
C THR A 557 -1.33 15.42 -1.66
N ARG A 558 -1.62 14.23 -1.11
CA ARG A 558 -2.90 13.51 -1.20
C ARG A 558 -3.38 13.28 -2.64
N ASP A 559 -2.47 13.33 -3.61
CA ASP A 559 -2.77 13.14 -5.03
C ASP A 559 -2.41 11.71 -5.49
N GLU A 560 -3.34 11.03 -6.20
CA GLU A 560 -3.11 9.67 -6.73
C GLU A 560 -1.81 9.58 -7.53
N ARG A 561 -1.49 10.61 -8.31
CA ARG A 561 -0.26 10.70 -9.12
C ARG A 561 0.98 10.38 -8.30
N ASP A 562 1.03 10.92 -7.07
CA ASP A 562 2.20 10.90 -6.21
C ASP A 562 2.24 9.66 -5.31
N SER A 563 1.33 8.71 -5.51
CA SER A 563 1.35 7.39 -4.90
C SER A 563 2.15 6.38 -5.74
N THR A 564 2.65 5.32 -5.12
CA THR A 564 3.27 4.20 -5.84
C THR A 564 2.32 3.59 -6.87
N ARG A 565 1.01 3.54 -6.57
CA ARG A 565 -0.01 3.01 -7.47
C ARG A 565 -0.18 3.88 -8.70
N GLY A 566 -0.37 5.19 -8.55
CA GLY A 566 -0.50 6.14 -9.66
C GLY A 566 0.72 6.08 -10.60
N ARG A 567 1.93 6.03 -10.02
CA ARG A 567 3.17 5.81 -10.77
C ARG A 567 3.15 4.52 -11.57
N ALA A 568 2.80 3.42 -10.93
CA ALA A 568 2.72 2.12 -11.61
C ALA A 568 1.69 2.15 -12.74
N ARG A 569 0.55 2.85 -12.61
CA ARG A 569 -0.44 2.96 -13.70
C ARG A 569 0.12 3.64 -14.93
N VAL A 570 0.85 4.74 -14.78
CA VAL A 570 1.49 5.40 -15.93
C VAL A 570 2.58 4.52 -16.54
N LEU A 571 3.37 3.83 -15.72
CA LEU A 571 4.38 2.91 -16.24
C LEU A 571 3.76 1.68 -16.93
N GLN A 572 2.59 1.23 -16.51
CA GLN A 572 1.82 0.19 -17.21
C GLN A 572 1.33 0.67 -18.58
N GLU A 573 0.93 1.94 -18.72
CA GLU A 573 0.63 2.54 -20.04
C GLU A 573 1.87 2.67 -20.92
N LEU A 574 3.01 3.04 -20.32
CA LEU A 574 4.31 3.12 -21.00
C LEU A 574 4.72 1.77 -21.60
N VAL A 575 4.66 0.68 -20.83
CA VAL A 575 5.03 -0.66 -21.33
C VAL A 575 3.95 -1.26 -22.23
N ARG A 576 2.71 -0.76 -22.22
CA ARG A 576 1.72 -1.14 -23.24
C ARG A 576 2.06 -0.56 -24.61
N GLY A 577 2.72 0.61 -24.65
CA GLY A 577 3.27 1.19 -25.87
C GLY A 577 2.25 1.79 -26.85
N GLU A 578 0.97 1.90 -26.46
CA GLU A 578 -0.10 2.44 -27.32
C GLU A 578 -0.04 3.97 -27.47
N ARG A 579 0.21 4.70 -26.37
CA ARG A 579 0.04 6.17 -26.33
C ARG A 579 1.10 6.93 -25.53
N THR A 580 1.96 6.23 -24.80
CA THR A 580 2.90 6.82 -23.85
C THR A 580 4.30 6.25 -24.12
N ASP A 581 5.31 7.11 -24.20
CA ASP A 581 6.72 6.73 -24.36
C ASP A 581 7.55 7.19 -23.15
N TRP A 582 8.83 6.81 -23.10
CA TRP A 582 9.73 7.11 -21.98
C TRP A 582 9.90 8.61 -21.68
N ARG A 583 9.48 9.48 -22.61
CA ARG A 583 9.67 10.93 -22.59
C ARG A 583 8.36 11.68 -22.39
N ALA A 584 7.24 10.95 -22.32
CA ALA A 584 5.94 11.55 -22.20
C ALA A 584 5.86 12.36 -20.88
N PRO A 585 5.26 13.57 -20.89
CA PRO A 585 5.15 14.40 -19.70
C PRO A 585 4.53 13.65 -18.51
N GLU A 586 3.50 12.84 -18.76
CA GLU A 586 2.83 12.06 -17.71
C GLU A 586 3.77 11.05 -17.02
N VAL A 587 4.76 10.48 -17.73
CA VAL A 587 5.76 9.56 -17.17
C VAL A 587 6.72 10.32 -16.26
N HIS A 588 7.18 11.49 -16.72
CA HIS A 588 8.02 12.36 -15.92
C HIS A 588 7.29 12.81 -14.65
N ASP A 589 6.09 13.38 -14.81
CA ASP A 589 5.31 13.97 -13.73
C ASP A 589 4.93 12.94 -12.66
N ALA A 590 4.66 11.69 -13.05
CA ALA A 590 4.40 10.62 -12.09
C ALA A 590 5.63 10.30 -11.22
N LEU A 591 6.83 10.29 -11.82
CA LEU A 591 8.06 9.88 -11.15
C LEU A 591 8.82 11.03 -10.46
N ASP A 592 8.48 12.27 -10.78
CA ASP A 592 9.16 13.48 -10.31
C ASP A 592 9.23 13.50 -8.78
N LEU A 593 8.07 13.37 -8.12
CA LEU A 593 7.94 13.36 -6.66
C LEU A 593 8.27 12.00 -6.01
N CYS A 594 8.84 11.04 -6.73
CA CYS A 594 9.36 9.81 -6.11
C CYS A 594 10.72 10.09 -5.45
N LEU A 595 10.79 9.93 -4.12
CA LEU A 595 11.99 10.17 -3.31
C LEU A 595 13.10 9.12 -3.46
N SER A 596 12.86 8.05 -4.22
CA SER A 596 13.80 6.92 -4.33
C SER A 596 14.14 6.25 -2.99
N CYS A 597 13.23 6.28 -2.01
CA CYS A 597 13.46 5.83 -0.63
C CYS A 597 13.35 4.30 -0.41
N LYS A 598 12.90 3.55 -1.42
CA LYS A 598 12.63 2.09 -1.40
C LYS A 598 11.59 1.60 -0.38
N GLY A 599 10.86 2.50 0.29
CA GLY A 599 9.78 2.10 1.22
C GLY A 599 8.72 1.20 0.57
N CYS A 600 8.41 1.40 -0.72
CA CYS A 600 7.47 0.54 -1.43
C CYS A 600 7.99 -0.88 -1.69
N THR A 601 9.30 -1.10 -1.67
CA THR A 601 9.91 -2.41 -1.91
C THR A 601 9.65 -3.36 -0.75
N SER A 602 9.65 -2.86 0.49
CA SER A 602 9.44 -3.67 1.70
C SER A 602 8.02 -3.60 2.26
N GLU A 603 7.35 -2.44 2.20
CA GLU A 603 6.05 -2.24 2.85
C GLU A 603 4.86 -2.58 1.96
N CYS A 604 5.03 -2.49 0.64
CA CYS A 604 4.01 -2.95 -0.28
C CYS A 604 4.03 -4.49 -0.29
N PRO A 605 2.90 -5.16 -0.01
CA PRO A 605 2.85 -6.62 0.01
C PRO A 605 3.11 -7.25 -1.37
N THR A 606 3.12 -6.46 -2.44
CA THR A 606 3.49 -6.93 -3.78
C THR A 606 4.99 -6.84 -4.10
N GLY A 607 5.81 -6.20 -3.24
CA GLY A 607 7.26 -6.07 -3.44
C GLY A 607 7.67 -5.15 -4.59
N ILE A 608 6.87 -4.13 -4.91
CA ILE A 608 7.14 -3.21 -6.02
C ILE A 608 8.33 -2.28 -5.73
N ASP A 609 9.30 -2.19 -6.66
CA ASP A 609 10.49 -1.35 -6.51
C ASP A 609 10.42 -0.12 -7.44
N MET A 610 9.56 0.83 -7.08
CA MET A 610 9.39 2.07 -7.83
C MET A 610 10.68 2.90 -8.00
N PRO A 611 11.59 2.99 -7.02
CA PRO A 611 12.90 3.62 -7.20
C PRO A 611 13.74 2.99 -8.33
N THR A 612 13.80 1.67 -8.40
CA THR A 612 14.49 0.96 -9.50
C THR A 612 13.83 1.28 -10.83
N TYR A 613 12.50 1.32 -10.90
CA TYR A 613 11.78 1.65 -12.14
C TYR A 613 12.00 3.10 -12.56
N LYS A 614 12.02 4.05 -11.61
CA LYS A 614 12.38 5.45 -11.87
C LYS A 614 13.78 5.55 -12.48
N ALA A 615 14.76 4.87 -11.89
CA ALA A 615 16.13 4.89 -12.37
C ALA A 615 16.25 4.32 -13.80
N GLU A 616 15.53 3.23 -14.11
CA GLU A 616 15.47 2.63 -15.44
C GLU A 616 14.81 3.57 -16.46
N VAL A 617 13.67 4.17 -16.11
CA VAL A 617 12.98 5.16 -16.96
C VAL A 617 13.89 6.35 -17.26
N LEU A 618 14.54 6.93 -16.25
CA LEU A 618 15.49 8.03 -16.42
C LEU A 618 16.72 7.62 -17.25
N HIS A 619 17.15 6.36 -17.18
CA HIS A 619 18.23 5.84 -18.00
C HIS A 619 17.85 5.86 -19.49
N HIS A 620 16.66 5.38 -19.85
CA HIS A 620 16.16 5.39 -21.22
C HIS A 620 15.77 6.78 -21.72
N ALA A 621 15.05 7.56 -20.91
CA ALA A 621 14.56 8.89 -21.28
C ALA A 621 15.70 9.85 -21.67
N TYR A 622 16.84 9.76 -20.97
CA TYR A 622 18.01 10.61 -21.18
C TYR A 622 19.16 9.94 -21.96
N ARG A 623 18.95 8.76 -22.55
CA ARG A 623 19.97 8.11 -23.37
C ARG A 623 20.31 9.00 -24.58
N ARG A 624 21.58 9.39 -24.69
CA ARG A 624 22.11 10.31 -25.74
C ARG A 624 21.44 11.70 -25.74
N ARG A 625 20.94 12.17 -24.59
CA ARG A 625 20.33 13.49 -24.42
C ARG A 625 20.96 14.27 -23.26
N LEU A 626 20.74 15.58 -23.27
CA LEU A 626 21.08 16.44 -22.13
C LEU A 626 20.18 16.11 -20.94
N ARG A 627 20.78 16.06 -19.75
CA ARG A 627 20.07 15.82 -18.49
C ARG A 627 19.77 17.14 -17.77
N PRO A 628 18.81 17.17 -16.83
CA PRO A 628 18.65 18.27 -15.89
C PRO A 628 19.98 18.64 -15.21
N LEU A 629 20.15 19.92 -14.89
CA LEU A 629 21.39 20.41 -14.25
C LEU A 629 21.69 19.67 -12.95
N THR A 630 20.67 19.34 -12.16
CA THR A 630 20.79 18.57 -10.92
C THR A 630 21.39 17.18 -11.12
N HIS A 631 21.22 16.56 -12.29
CA HIS A 631 21.85 15.26 -12.59
C HIS A 631 23.37 15.39 -12.76
N TYR A 632 23.85 16.56 -13.18
CA TYR A 632 25.29 16.83 -13.30
C TYR A 632 25.89 17.36 -12.01
N THR A 633 25.18 18.22 -11.27
CA THR A 633 25.67 18.83 -10.04
C THR A 633 25.51 17.89 -8.84
N LEU A 634 24.30 17.44 -8.56
CA LEU A 634 23.97 16.53 -7.46
C LEU A 634 24.22 15.07 -7.83
N GLY A 635 23.82 14.66 -9.05
CA GLY A 635 24.02 13.28 -9.52
C GLY A 635 25.49 12.87 -9.63
N ARG A 636 26.41 13.83 -9.83
CA ARG A 636 27.87 13.61 -9.80
C ARG A 636 28.55 14.25 -8.60
N LEU A 637 27.79 14.60 -7.55
CA LEU A 637 28.31 15.25 -6.35
C LEU A 637 29.53 14.52 -5.75
N PRO A 638 29.58 13.18 -5.67
CA PRO A 638 30.77 12.50 -5.14
C PRO A 638 32.04 12.74 -5.99
N GLN A 639 31.91 12.96 -7.30
CA GLN A 639 33.03 13.34 -8.16
C GLN A 639 33.50 14.77 -7.84
N TRP A 640 32.56 15.71 -7.69
CA TRP A 640 32.87 17.10 -7.37
C TRP A 640 33.46 17.25 -5.97
N ALA A 641 32.93 16.51 -4.98
CA ALA A 641 33.42 16.50 -3.61
C ALA A 641 34.89 16.09 -3.52
N ARG A 642 35.30 15.05 -4.26
CA ARG A 642 36.71 14.61 -4.32
C ARG A 642 37.65 15.69 -4.86
N LEU A 643 37.19 16.47 -5.84
CA LEU A 643 37.94 17.58 -6.41
C LEU A 643 37.98 18.78 -5.46
N ALA A 644 36.82 19.15 -4.90
CA ALA A 644 36.62 20.28 -3.99
C ALA A 644 37.43 20.15 -2.71
N GLY A 645 37.64 18.93 -2.18
CA GLY A 645 38.41 18.70 -0.96
C GLY A 645 39.86 19.20 -0.99
N ARG A 646 40.40 19.71 -2.11
CA ARG A 646 41.71 20.41 -2.18
C ARG A 646 41.63 21.92 -1.95
N VAL A 647 40.45 22.50 -2.13
CA VAL A 647 40.20 23.96 -2.17
C VAL A 647 38.85 24.29 -1.51
N ALA A 648 38.52 23.61 -0.41
CA ALA A 648 37.19 23.68 0.23
C ALA A 648 36.77 25.11 0.59
N GLY A 649 37.69 25.96 1.07
CA GLY A 649 37.39 27.34 1.47
C GLY A 649 36.74 28.17 0.34
N PRO A 650 37.44 28.42 -0.79
CA PRO A 650 36.86 29.14 -1.93
C PRO A 650 35.58 28.51 -2.47
N VAL A 651 35.50 27.16 -2.49
CA VAL A 651 34.32 26.44 -2.98
C VAL A 651 33.11 26.68 -2.08
N ASN A 652 33.28 26.62 -0.75
CA ASN A 652 32.21 26.85 0.22
C ASN A 652 31.67 28.28 0.13
N THR A 653 32.54 29.28 0.00
CA THR A 653 32.13 30.69 -0.16
C THR A 653 31.27 30.89 -1.41
N LEU A 654 31.63 30.25 -2.53
CA LEU A 654 30.88 30.37 -3.79
C LEU A 654 29.57 29.57 -3.75
N ALA A 655 29.61 28.34 -3.23
CA ALA A 655 28.49 27.42 -3.18
C ALA A 655 27.35 27.90 -2.25
N GLY A 656 27.67 28.69 -1.23
CA GLY A 656 26.69 29.26 -0.30
C GLY A 656 25.81 30.39 -0.87
N THR A 657 26.01 30.81 -2.12
CA THR A 657 25.22 31.90 -2.72
C THR A 657 23.92 31.40 -3.35
N ARG A 658 22.83 32.16 -3.22
CA ARG A 658 21.55 31.86 -3.89
C ARG A 658 21.67 31.76 -5.41
N LEU A 659 22.59 32.51 -6.01
CA LEU A 659 22.86 32.46 -7.44
C LEU A 659 23.52 31.13 -7.82
N ALA A 660 24.53 30.69 -7.07
CA ALA A 660 25.16 29.39 -7.30
C ALA A 660 24.16 28.23 -7.13
N ALA A 661 23.31 28.27 -6.10
CA ALA A 661 22.25 27.28 -5.90
C ALA A 661 21.32 27.21 -7.14
N ARG A 662 20.82 28.35 -7.62
CA ARG A 662 19.97 28.41 -8.82
C ARG A 662 20.66 27.87 -10.07
N LEU A 663 21.92 28.25 -10.30
CA LEU A 663 22.72 27.78 -11.44
C LEU A 663 23.03 26.27 -11.34
N ALA A 664 23.05 25.73 -10.12
CA ALA A 664 23.22 24.31 -9.89
C ALA A 664 21.92 23.49 -9.99
N GLY A 665 20.76 24.15 -10.20
CA GLY A 665 19.44 23.53 -10.20
C GLY A 665 18.85 23.27 -8.80
N VAL A 666 19.50 23.80 -7.76
CA VAL A 666 19.09 23.68 -6.36
C VAL A 666 18.07 24.78 -6.01
N ASP A 667 17.07 24.46 -5.19
CA ASP A 667 16.11 25.45 -4.69
C ASP A 667 16.84 26.50 -3.82
N PRO A 668 16.72 27.81 -4.11
CA PRO A 668 17.45 28.85 -3.39
C PRO A 668 17.03 29.03 -1.91
N ARG A 669 15.99 28.33 -1.46
CA ARG A 669 15.60 28.24 -0.04
C ARG A 669 16.41 27.20 0.73
N ARG A 670 17.19 26.35 0.05
CA ARG A 670 18.06 25.34 0.66
C ARG A 670 19.43 25.91 1.02
N SER A 671 19.97 25.45 2.14
CA SER A 671 21.40 25.59 2.40
C SER A 671 22.17 24.56 1.56
N VAL A 672 23.39 24.92 1.13
CA VAL A 672 24.31 23.95 0.53
C VAL A 672 25.29 23.54 1.63
N PRO A 673 25.31 22.25 2.04
CA PRO A 673 26.22 21.79 3.09
C PRO A 673 27.68 22.11 2.74
N PRO A 674 28.48 22.65 3.68
CA PRO A 674 29.86 23.01 3.41
C PRO A 674 30.73 21.75 3.27
N PHE A 675 31.67 21.77 2.33
CA PHE A 675 32.73 20.75 2.26
C PHE A 675 33.67 20.91 3.45
N ALA A 676 34.07 19.80 4.05
CA ALA A 676 35.04 19.78 5.13
C ALA A 676 36.40 20.33 4.66
N PRO A 677 37.11 21.13 5.49
CA PRO A 677 38.43 21.65 5.16
C PRO A 677 39.43 20.53 4.84
N THR A 678 39.36 19.42 5.59
CA THR A 678 40.17 18.23 5.36
C THR A 678 39.25 17.00 5.33
N PRO A 679 39.05 16.38 4.16
CA PRO A 679 38.31 15.12 4.05
C PRO A 679 38.92 14.01 4.91
N PHE A 680 38.10 13.12 5.44
CA PHE A 680 38.56 12.05 6.35
C PHE A 680 39.68 11.21 5.74
N ARG A 681 39.54 10.80 4.47
CA ARG A 681 40.53 9.97 3.76
C ARG A 681 41.89 10.64 3.55
N ARG A 682 42.02 11.94 3.84
CA ARG A 682 43.30 12.67 3.81
C ARG A 682 43.90 12.87 5.20
N LYS A 683 43.14 12.63 6.26
CA LYS A 683 43.67 12.63 7.63
C LYS A 683 44.62 11.42 7.77
N PRO A 684 45.73 11.55 8.52
CA PRO A 684 46.60 10.42 8.77
C PRO A 684 45.85 9.33 9.55
N PHE A 685 45.91 8.09 9.08
CA PHE A 685 45.30 6.95 9.75
C PHE A 685 46.38 5.99 10.26
N SER A 686 46.36 5.73 11.57
CA SER A 686 47.21 4.73 12.21
C SER A 686 46.39 3.48 12.56
N PRO A 687 46.76 2.30 12.05
CA PRO A 687 46.14 1.04 12.47
C PRO A 687 46.32 0.83 13.98
N ALA A 688 45.29 0.34 14.66
CA ALA A 688 45.37 -0.09 16.06
C ALA A 688 45.48 -1.62 16.16
N ALA A 689 45.83 -2.15 17.33
CA ALA A 689 45.64 -3.57 17.63
C ALA A 689 44.15 -3.86 17.84
N GLY A 690 43.66 -5.01 17.37
CA GLY A 690 42.26 -5.41 17.51
C GLY A 690 41.77 -6.34 16.40
N THR A 691 40.51 -6.75 16.48
CA THR A 691 39.84 -7.54 15.43
C THR A 691 39.82 -6.72 14.13
N PRO A 692 40.33 -7.24 13.00
CA PRO A 692 40.35 -6.50 11.74
C PRO A 692 38.94 -6.35 11.17
N ALA A 693 38.64 -5.16 10.62
CA ALA A 693 37.41 -4.86 9.88
C ALA A 693 37.68 -3.81 8.80
N VAL A 694 36.74 -3.64 7.87
CA VAL A 694 36.77 -2.55 6.88
C VAL A 694 35.72 -1.50 7.24
N LEU A 695 36.14 -0.24 7.33
CA LEU A 695 35.22 0.89 7.43
C LEU A 695 34.97 1.45 6.03
N PHE A 696 33.75 1.26 5.51
CA PHE A 696 33.32 1.88 4.27
C PHE A 696 32.96 3.35 4.52
N VAL A 697 33.98 4.21 4.39
CA VAL A 697 33.79 5.67 4.48
C VAL A 697 33.17 6.13 3.18
N ASP A 698 31.87 6.41 3.16
CA ASP A 698 31.19 6.86 1.96
C ASP A 698 31.60 8.29 1.56
N SER A 699 31.18 8.73 0.38
CA SER A 699 31.60 10.03 -0.16
C SER A 699 30.99 11.24 0.54
N PHE A 700 29.88 11.07 1.26
CA PHE A 700 29.26 12.15 2.03
C PHE A 700 29.95 12.31 3.37
N THR A 701 30.14 11.20 4.09
CA THR A 701 30.92 11.19 5.35
C THR A 701 32.35 11.68 5.12
N ASP A 702 33.03 11.24 4.05
CA ASP A 702 34.39 11.68 3.74
C ASP A 702 34.49 13.20 3.52
N ALA A 703 33.55 13.78 2.77
CA ALA A 703 33.68 15.14 2.25
C ALA A 703 32.91 16.21 3.03
N PHE A 704 31.87 15.84 3.79
CA PHE A 704 31.00 16.79 4.50
C PHE A 704 30.95 16.56 6.01
N ALA A 705 31.14 15.32 6.47
CA ALA A 705 31.03 14.98 7.90
C ALA A 705 32.17 14.05 8.35
N PRO A 706 33.45 14.45 8.19
CA PRO A 706 34.58 13.58 8.52
C PRO A 706 34.65 13.23 10.01
N ASP A 707 34.09 14.09 10.88
CA ASP A 707 34.09 13.88 12.32
C ASP A 707 33.21 12.68 12.73
N VAL A 708 32.19 12.34 11.93
CA VAL A 708 31.43 11.09 12.08
C VAL A 708 32.31 9.87 11.88
N ALA A 709 33.21 9.90 10.89
CA ALA A 709 34.14 8.81 10.65
C ALA A 709 35.24 8.73 11.74
N ASP A 710 35.70 9.88 12.26
CA ASP A 710 36.62 9.91 13.40
C ASP A 710 35.97 9.27 14.64
N ALA A 711 34.74 9.67 14.97
CA ALA A 711 33.96 9.10 16.07
C ALA A 711 33.73 7.59 15.87
N ALA A 712 33.40 7.15 14.66
CA ALA A 712 33.22 5.73 14.36
C ALA A 712 34.52 4.94 14.58
N VAL A 713 35.67 5.46 14.15
CA VAL A 713 36.97 4.81 14.40
C VAL A 713 37.28 4.78 15.89
N SER A 714 36.97 5.84 16.64
CA SER A 714 37.17 5.90 18.10
C SER A 714 36.31 4.86 18.83
N VAL A 715 35.01 4.79 18.53
CA VAL A 715 34.07 3.79 19.07
C VAL A 715 34.55 2.37 18.73
N LEU A 716 34.91 2.11 17.47
CA LEU A 716 35.38 0.79 17.05
C LEU A 716 36.68 0.39 17.74
N ARG A 717 37.62 1.33 17.95
CA ARG A 717 38.84 1.07 18.73
C ARG A 717 38.54 0.71 20.19
N ARG A 718 37.61 1.44 20.83
CA ARG A 718 37.14 1.10 22.19
C ARG A 718 36.44 -0.26 22.24
N ALA A 719 35.83 -0.70 21.14
CA ALA A 719 35.28 -2.05 20.97
C ALA A 719 36.31 -3.13 20.61
N GLY A 720 37.61 -2.80 20.62
CA GLY A 720 38.71 -3.71 20.29
C GLY A 720 38.81 -4.05 18.81
N VAL A 721 38.33 -3.17 17.92
CA VAL A 721 38.27 -3.37 16.47
C VAL A 721 39.22 -2.40 15.76
N SER A 722 40.06 -2.95 14.88
CA SER A 722 40.95 -2.21 14.01
C SER A 722 40.31 -2.06 12.64
N ALA A 723 39.41 -1.08 12.53
CA ALA A 723 38.66 -0.82 11.31
C ALA A 723 39.48 0.02 10.32
N ARG A 724 39.94 -0.59 9.22
CA ARG A 724 40.70 0.11 8.19
C ARG A 724 39.75 0.81 7.22
N PRO A 725 39.90 2.13 6.99
CA PRO A 725 39.02 2.84 6.08
C PRO A 725 39.34 2.49 4.62
N THR A 726 38.29 2.43 3.79
CA THR A 726 38.47 2.27 2.34
C THR A 726 39.16 3.47 1.70
N GLY A 727 40.03 3.23 0.71
CA GLY A 727 40.77 4.28 0.00
C GLY A 727 39.91 5.13 -0.96
N ALA A 728 40.48 6.24 -1.44
CA ALA A 728 39.81 7.29 -2.25
C ALA A 728 39.10 6.83 -3.54
N GLY A 729 39.36 5.61 -4.03
CA GLY A 729 38.81 5.08 -5.27
C GLY A 729 37.34 4.64 -5.22
N VAL A 730 36.81 4.32 -4.03
CA VAL A 730 35.49 3.67 -3.91
C VAL A 730 34.36 4.64 -3.60
N CYS A 731 33.16 4.34 -4.09
CA CYS A 731 31.89 5.06 -3.86
C CYS A 731 30.71 4.10 -4.03
N CYS A 732 29.62 4.34 -3.30
CA CYS A 732 28.41 3.53 -3.40
C CYS A 732 27.64 3.77 -4.72
N GLY A 733 27.83 4.90 -5.40
CA GLY A 733 27.17 5.15 -6.69
C GLY A 733 25.72 5.66 -6.61
N LEU A 734 25.17 5.83 -5.40
CA LEU A 734 23.79 6.24 -5.13
C LEU A 734 23.31 7.42 -5.99
N THR A 735 24.06 8.51 -6.04
CA THR A 735 23.65 9.73 -6.76
C THR A 735 23.53 9.53 -8.27
N TRP A 736 24.27 8.58 -8.84
CA TRP A 736 24.14 8.19 -10.25
C TRP A 736 22.93 7.29 -10.45
N ILE A 737 22.59 6.44 -9.47
CA ILE A 737 21.40 5.57 -9.53
C ILE A 737 20.13 6.43 -9.50
N THR A 738 19.99 7.32 -8.52
CA THR A 738 18.77 8.14 -8.35
C THR A 738 18.50 9.07 -9.53
N THR A 739 19.54 9.44 -10.27
CA THR A 739 19.47 10.29 -11.48
C THR A 739 19.50 9.51 -12.80
N GLY A 740 19.39 8.17 -12.77
CA GLY A 740 19.32 7.28 -13.94
C GLY A 740 20.60 7.22 -14.78
N GLN A 741 21.76 7.55 -14.22
CA GLN A 741 23.07 7.45 -14.86
C GLN A 741 23.68 6.05 -14.68
N LEU A 742 22.92 5.01 -15.04
CA LEU A 742 23.19 3.60 -14.67
C LEU A 742 24.50 3.03 -15.25
N ASP A 743 24.94 3.45 -16.44
CA ASP A 743 26.26 3.04 -16.97
C ASP A 743 27.43 3.52 -16.10
N ALA A 744 27.31 4.73 -15.54
CA ALA A 744 28.31 5.28 -14.64
C ALA A 744 28.23 4.58 -13.28
N ALA A 745 27.02 4.38 -12.76
CA ALA A 745 26.78 3.65 -11.52
C ALA A 745 27.39 2.24 -11.59
N ARG A 746 27.13 1.47 -12.66
CA ARG A 746 27.68 0.13 -12.90
C ARG A 746 29.20 0.09 -12.84
N ARG A 747 29.89 1.02 -13.53
CA ARG A 747 31.36 1.10 -13.49
C ARG A 747 31.90 1.48 -12.10
N ILE A 748 31.22 2.38 -11.40
CA ILE A 748 31.62 2.81 -10.06
C ILE A 748 31.44 1.66 -9.07
N LEU A 749 30.27 1.04 -9.06
CA LEU A 749 29.93 -0.08 -8.20
C LEU A 749 30.81 -1.30 -8.48
N GLY A 750 31.05 -1.65 -9.76
CA GLY A 750 31.93 -2.78 -10.09
C GLY A 750 33.35 -2.61 -9.52
N ARG A 751 33.91 -1.39 -9.55
CA ARG A 751 35.20 -1.11 -8.89
C ARG A 751 35.11 -1.19 -7.37
N THR A 752 34.05 -0.64 -6.77
CA THR A 752 33.85 -0.67 -5.33
C THR A 752 33.69 -2.10 -4.82
N VAL A 753 32.84 -2.90 -5.46
CA VAL A 753 32.64 -4.32 -5.17
C VAL A 753 33.93 -5.10 -5.35
N GLY A 754 34.71 -4.88 -6.43
CA GLY A 754 35.99 -5.54 -6.60
C GLY A 754 37.03 -5.22 -5.52
N VAL A 755 36.99 -4.02 -4.92
CA VAL A 755 37.83 -3.65 -3.76
C VAL A 755 37.33 -4.32 -2.49
N LEU A 756 36.02 -4.28 -2.24
CA LEU A 756 35.41 -4.84 -1.03
C LEU A 756 35.42 -6.37 -1.01
N ARG A 757 35.30 -7.03 -2.17
CA ARG A 757 35.37 -8.49 -2.32
C ARG A 757 36.65 -9.06 -1.71
N ARG A 758 37.78 -8.39 -1.90
CA ARG A 758 39.07 -8.80 -1.31
C ARG A 758 39.04 -8.84 0.21
N ALA A 759 38.36 -7.88 0.84
CA ALA A 759 38.19 -7.88 2.29
C ALA A 759 37.28 -9.02 2.74
N VAL A 760 36.25 -9.34 1.95
CA VAL A 760 35.36 -10.46 2.23
C VAL A 760 36.05 -11.82 2.02
N ASP A 761 36.97 -11.94 1.05
CA ASP A 761 37.83 -13.13 0.89
C ASP A 761 38.66 -13.40 2.15
N ASP A 762 39.12 -12.33 2.81
CA ASP A 762 39.85 -12.37 4.08
C ASP A 762 38.91 -12.54 5.31
N GLY A 763 37.61 -12.72 5.10
CA GLY A 763 36.61 -12.88 6.17
C GLY A 763 36.34 -11.59 6.97
N LEU A 764 36.69 -10.42 6.43
CA LEU A 764 36.56 -9.15 7.14
C LEU A 764 35.15 -8.55 6.96
N PRO A 765 34.50 -8.12 8.05
CA PRO A 765 33.22 -7.41 7.98
C PRO A 765 33.42 -6.00 7.41
N ILE A 766 32.44 -5.53 6.65
CA ILE A 766 32.38 -4.19 6.08
C ILE A 766 31.37 -3.37 6.88
N ILE A 767 31.81 -2.27 7.48
CA ILE A 767 30.99 -1.40 8.32
C ILE A 767 30.66 -0.13 7.55
N GLY A 768 29.37 0.14 7.34
CA GLY A 768 28.87 1.36 6.71
C GLY A 768 28.38 2.38 7.74
N LEU A 769 28.54 3.67 7.42
CA LEU A 769 28.09 4.79 8.27
C LEU A 769 26.84 5.46 7.68
N GLU A 770 26.90 5.91 6.43
CA GLU A 770 25.74 6.46 5.74
C GLU A 770 24.73 5.36 5.36
N PRO A 771 23.50 5.35 5.91
CA PRO A 771 22.53 4.28 5.66
C PRO A 771 22.15 4.13 4.19
N SER A 772 22.07 5.23 3.43
CA SER A 772 21.72 5.18 2.01
C SER A 772 22.79 4.53 1.15
N CYS A 773 24.07 4.81 1.41
CA CYS A 773 25.17 4.13 0.73
C CYS A 773 25.32 2.67 1.16
N THR A 774 25.06 2.35 2.44
CA THR A 774 25.06 0.98 2.96
C THR A 774 23.97 0.13 2.30
N ALA A 775 22.77 0.70 2.14
CA ALA A 775 21.67 0.04 1.44
C ALA A 775 21.98 -0.23 -0.04
N VAL A 776 22.70 0.67 -0.73
CA VAL A 776 23.15 0.42 -2.10
C VAL A 776 24.09 -0.79 -2.16
N LEU A 777 25.03 -0.94 -1.22
CA LEU A 777 25.91 -2.12 -1.19
C LEU A 777 25.13 -3.41 -0.90
N ARG A 778 24.12 -3.35 -0.03
CA ARG A 778 23.27 -4.50 0.33
C ARG A 778 22.28 -4.91 -0.76
N ARG A 779 21.77 -3.97 -1.56
CA ARG A 779 20.68 -4.23 -2.52
C ARG A 779 20.98 -3.80 -3.94
N ASP A 780 21.15 -2.50 -4.19
CA ASP A 780 21.25 -1.99 -5.58
C ASP A 780 22.50 -2.50 -6.31
N ALA A 781 23.60 -2.76 -5.59
CA ALA A 781 24.79 -3.35 -6.18
C ALA A 781 24.52 -4.77 -6.69
N VAL A 782 23.73 -5.56 -5.96
CA VAL A 782 23.33 -6.91 -6.37
C VAL A 782 22.42 -6.82 -7.59
N ASP A 783 21.38 -5.99 -7.54
CA ASP A 783 20.39 -5.88 -8.62
C ASP A 783 20.94 -5.23 -9.90
N LEU A 784 21.93 -4.33 -9.77
CA LEU A 784 22.55 -3.66 -10.91
C LEU A 784 23.65 -4.53 -11.53
N LEU A 785 24.57 -5.06 -10.73
CA LEU A 785 25.73 -5.80 -11.24
C LEU A 785 25.41 -7.26 -11.58
N ASP A 786 24.51 -7.88 -10.81
CA ASP A 786 24.12 -9.29 -10.91
C ASP A 786 25.32 -10.26 -10.88
N THR A 787 26.21 -10.09 -9.90
CA THR A 787 27.41 -10.92 -9.71
C THR A 787 27.47 -11.53 -8.33
N ASP A 788 28.16 -12.68 -8.20
CA ASP A 788 28.39 -13.33 -6.90
C ASP A 788 29.24 -12.45 -5.97
N ASP A 789 30.18 -11.69 -6.52
CA ASP A 789 30.96 -10.70 -5.76
C ASP A 789 30.05 -9.67 -5.08
N ALA A 790 29.04 -9.17 -5.79
CA ALA A 790 28.10 -8.19 -5.24
C ALA A 790 27.25 -8.82 -4.13
N ARG A 791 26.76 -10.06 -4.32
CA ARG A 791 26.01 -10.81 -3.30
C ARG A 791 26.85 -11.05 -2.05
N ALA A 792 28.11 -11.43 -2.22
CA ALA A 792 29.01 -11.70 -1.10
C ALA A 792 29.39 -10.41 -0.34
N VAL A 793 29.59 -9.29 -1.04
CA VAL A 793 29.77 -7.98 -0.39
C VAL A 793 28.51 -7.57 0.37
N ALA A 794 27.32 -7.78 -0.20
CA ALA A 794 26.06 -7.44 0.45
C ALA A 794 25.88 -8.17 1.78
N THR A 795 26.15 -9.48 1.83
CA THR A 795 26.01 -10.29 3.06
C THR A 795 27.05 -9.98 4.14
N HIS A 796 28.19 -9.38 3.78
CA HIS A 796 29.25 -8.99 4.71
C HIS A 796 29.25 -7.50 5.05
N THR A 797 28.23 -6.76 4.59
CA THR A 797 28.07 -5.34 4.89
C THR A 797 27.11 -5.16 6.06
N PHE A 798 27.53 -4.42 7.09
CA PHE A 798 26.80 -4.15 8.33
C PHE A 798 26.72 -2.65 8.59
N THR A 799 25.64 -2.20 9.20
CA THR A 799 25.60 -0.89 9.87
C THR A 799 26.52 -0.91 11.09
N LEU A 800 26.90 0.28 11.59
CA LEU A 800 27.67 0.38 12.82
C LEU A 800 26.95 -0.28 14.00
N ALA A 801 25.64 -0.10 14.13
CA ALA A 801 24.85 -0.67 15.21
C ALA A 801 24.77 -2.20 15.18
N GLU A 802 24.48 -2.79 14.01
CA GLU A 802 24.46 -4.25 13.83
C GLU A 802 25.82 -4.85 14.21
N PHE A 803 26.91 -4.24 13.75
CA PHE A 803 28.25 -4.72 14.05
C PHE A 803 28.63 -4.62 15.54
N LEU A 804 28.17 -3.59 16.25
CA LEU A 804 28.47 -3.40 17.67
C LEU A 804 27.59 -4.25 18.60
N THR A 805 26.33 -4.49 18.21
CA THR A 805 25.35 -5.20 19.04
C THR A 805 25.74 -6.66 19.26
N ASP A 806 26.38 -7.29 18.28
CA ASP A 806 26.79 -8.70 18.32
C ASP A 806 28.10 -8.95 19.09
N ARG A 807 28.65 -7.94 19.80
CA ARG A 807 29.94 -8.04 20.49
C ARG A 807 29.78 -8.14 22.02
N PRO A 808 29.97 -9.33 22.61
CA PRO A 808 29.80 -9.51 24.06
C PRO A 808 30.89 -8.83 24.90
N GLN A 809 32.04 -8.49 24.30
CA GLN A 809 33.19 -7.91 25.02
C GLN A 809 33.20 -6.38 25.01
N TRP A 810 32.18 -5.73 24.45
CA TRP A 810 32.06 -4.28 24.44
C TRP A 810 30.73 -3.83 25.05
N SER A 811 30.78 -2.79 25.86
CA SER A 811 29.60 -2.13 26.43
C SER A 811 29.48 -0.72 25.84
N PRO A 812 28.27 -0.28 25.48
CA PRO A 812 28.05 1.11 25.10
C PRO A 812 28.40 2.05 26.28
N PRO A 813 28.67 3.34 26.01
CA PRO A 813 28.75 4.34 27.07
C PRO A 813 27.44 4.42 27.85
N ASP A 814 27.51 4.92 29.08
CA ASP A 814 26.31 5.19 29.88
C ASP A 814 25.61 6.44 29.34
N LEU A 815 24.37 6.26 28.87
CA LEU A 815 23.46 7.29 28.39
C LEU A 815 22.26 7.45 29.34
N SER A 816 22.37 6.96 30.59
CA SER A 816 21.33 7.11 31.60
C SER A 816 20.96 8.58 31.79
N GLY A 817 19.66 8.88 31.75
CA GLY A 817 19.15 10.25 31.84
C GLY A 817 19.23 11.05 30.53
N THR A 818 19.74 10.46 29.44
CA THR A 818 19.71 11.08 28.11
C THR A 818 18.43 10.68 27.38
N GLU A 819 17.66 11.69 26.97
CA GLU A 819 16.51 11.53 26.08
C GLU A 819 16.95 11.70 24.62
N VAL A 820 16.53 10.80 23.74
CA VAL A 820 16.92 10.77 22.33
C VAL A 820 15.68 10.76 21.45
N VAL A 821 15.53 11.77 20.59
CA VAL A 821 14.61 11.72 19.45
C VAL A 821 15.37 11.16 18.25
N ALA A 822 15.07 9.92 17.89
CA ALA A 822 15.75 9.23 16.81
C ALA A 822 14.94 9.29 15.52
N GLN A 823 15.57 9.69 14.41
CA GLN A 823 15.04 9.58 13.06
C GLN A 823 15.70 8.39 12.34
N PRO A 824 15.07 7.19 12.36
CA PRO A 824 15.49 6.09 11.52
C PRO A 824 15.52 6.50 10.05
N HIS A 825 16.59 6.17 9.34
CA HIS A 825 16.68 6.46 7.91
C HIS A 825 15.64 5.65 7.12
N CYS A 826 15.11 6.19 6.01
CA CYS A 826 14.17 5.44 5.17
C CYS A 826 14.76 4.11 4.67
N HIS A 827 16.07 4.07 4.40
CA HIS A 827 16.78 2.83 4.07
C HIS A 827 17.00 1.86 5.24
N HIS A 828 16.98 2.31 6.51
CA HIS A 828 16.89 1.40 7.65
C HIS A 828 15.56 0.64 7.66
N ARG A 829 14.46 1.29 7.23
CA ARG A 829 13.14 0.65 7.15
C ARG A 829 12.95 -0.17 5.87
N ALA A 830 13.57 0.24 4.77
CA ALA A 830 13.36 -0.38 3.46
C ALA A 830 14.23 -1.61 3.20
N ILE A 831 15.52 -1.55 3.55
CA ILE A 831 16.53 -2.55 3.15
C ILE A 831 17.19 -3.23 4.35
N MET A 832 17.28 -2.53 5.48
CA MET A 832 17.96 -3.00 6.69
C MET A 832 16.94 -3.13 7.82
N THR A 833 17.37 -2.94 9.07
CA THR A 833 16.49 -2.73 10.22
C THR A 833 17.03 -1.59 11.08
N TRP A 834 16.24 -1.08 12.02
CA TRP A 834 16.70 -0.12 13.04
C TRP A 834 16.66 -0.71 14.46
N SER A 835 16.39 -2.02 14.57
CA SER A 835 16.28 -2.69 15.87
C SER A 835 17.62 -2.81 16.58
N ALA A 836 18.73 -2.94 15.84
CA ALA A 836 20.07 -2.96 16.42
C ALA A 836 20.42 -1.60 17.06
N ASP A 837 20.13 -0.51 16.35
CA ASP A 837 20.32 0.86 16.85
C ASP A 837 19.48 1.10 18.11
N GLN A 838 18.20 0.75 18.08
CA GLN A 838 17.30 0.88 19.22
C GLN A 838 17.79 0.08 20.42
N ALA A 839 18.08 -1.21 20.24
CA ALA A 839 18.56 -2.08 21.30
C ALA A 839 19.89 -1.59 21.90
N LEU A 840 20.76 -1.01 21.07
CA LEU A 840 22.03 -0.44 21.52
C LEU A 840 21.82 0.80 22.41
N LEU A 841 20.91 1.70 22.03
CA LEU A 841 20.58 2.90 22.81
C LEU A 841 19.88 2.55 24.12
N GLU A 842 18.93 1.61 24.09
CA GLU A 842 18.22 1.14 25.29
C GLU A 842 19.20 0.45 26.26
N ARG A 843 20.12 -0.39 25.74
CA ARG A 843 21.19 -0.99 26.55
C ARG A 843 22.16 0.02 27.15
N ALA A 844 22.32 1.17 26.52
CA ALA A 844 23.11 2.28 27.04
C ALA A 844 22.36 3.07 28.13
N GLY A 845 21.07 2.81 28.35
CA GLY A 845 20.25 3.52 29.34
C GLY A 845 19.51 4.75 28.81
N ALA A 846 19.52 5.00 27.50
CA ALA A 846 18.84 6.14 26.90
C ALA A 846 17.31 5.93 26.84
N THR A 847 16.54 7.02 27.00
CA THR A 847 15.10 7.04 26.70
C THR A 847 14.91 7.42 25.23
N VAL A 848 14.30 6.54 24.43
CA VAL A 848 14.27 6.68 22.96
C VAL A 848 12.87 6.98 22.45
N HIS A 849 12.74 8.11 21.74
CA HIS A 849 11.56 8.53 21.00
C HIS A 849 11.80 8.35 19.50
N THR A 850 11.29 7.26 18.94
CA THR A 850 11.48 6.92 17.53
C THR A 850 10.49 7.65 16.64
N VAL A 851 10.99 8.47 15.73
CA VAL A 851 10.20 9.21 14.74
C VAL A 851 9.64 8.25 13.68
N ALA A 852 8.32 8.29 13.48
CA ALA A 852 7.65 7.61 12.37
C ALA A 852 7.95 8.32 11.03
N GLY A 853 7.86 7.64 9.88
CA GLY A 853 7.95 8.33 8.60
C GLY A 853 9.35 8.84 8.16
N CYS A 854 9.35 9.80 7.25
CA CYS A 854 10.51 10.22 6.45
C CYS A 854 10.90 11.68 6.74
N CYS A 855 12.20 12.00 6.70
CA CYS A 855 12.67 13.39 6.83
C CYS A 855 12.29 14.31 5.65
N GLY A 856 11.90 13.75 4.50
CA GLY A 856 11.47 14.51 3.32
C GLY A 856 12.58 15.05 2.41
N LEU A 857 13.86 15.05 2.81
CA LEU A 857 14.93 15.55 1.93
C LEU A 857 15.39 14.52 0.89
N ALA A 858 15.65 13.27 1.30
CA ALA A 858 15.99 12.13 0.45
C ALA A 858 16.97 12.43 -0.71
N GLY A 859 18.21 12.78 -0.39
CA GLY A 859 19.26 13.01 -1.39
C GLY A 859 19.01 14.26 -2.25
N ASP A 860 19.05 14.10 -3.57
CA ASP A 860 18.86 15.19 -4.52
C ASP A 860 17.41 15.69 -4.63
N PHE A 861 16.43 14.89 -4.15
CA PHE A 861 15.01 15.21 -4.24
C PHE A 861 14.69 16.57 -3.60
N GLY A 862 14.87 16.70 -2.28
CA GLY A 862 14.47 17.90 -1.55
C GLY A 862 15.36 19.12 -1.82
N MET A 863 16.51 18.91 -2.47
CA MET A 863 17.40 19.95 -2.97
C MET A 863 16.94 20.52 -4.31
N THR A 864 16.24 19.73 -5.12
CA THR A 864 15.83 20.11 -6.47
C THR A 864 14.76 21.22 -6.44
N ARG A 865 14.92 22.21 -7.32
CA ARG A 865 13.97 23.32 -7.46
C ARG A 865 12.56 22.78 -7.78
N GLY A 866 11.57 23.24 -7.02
CA GLY A 866 10.17 22.81 -7.17
C GLY A 866 9.73 21.75 -6.15
N HIS A 867 10.67 21.10 -5.45
CA HIS A 867 10.35 20.05 -4.48
C HIS A 867 10.34 20.52 -3.02
N TYR A 868 10.82 21.74 -2.74
CA TYR A 868 10.98 22.23 -1.37
C TYR A 868 9.68 22.13 -0.55
N ASP A 869 8.55 22.58 -1.11
CA ASP A 869 7.29 22.63 -0.35
C ASP A 869 6.78 21.22 -0.02
N VAL A 870 6.89 20.26 -0.95
CA VAL A 870 6.59 18.84 -0.69
C VAL A 870 7.58 18.26 0.33
N SER A 871 8.87 18.55 0.20
CA SER A 871 9.90 18.08 1.13
C SER A 871 9.66 18.56 2.56
N VAL A 872 9.27 19.83 2.74
CA VAL A 872 8.89 20.39 4.04
C VAL A 872 7.60 19.77 4.56
N ALA A 873 6.59 19.60 3.71
CA ALA A 873 5.33 18.95 4.09
C ALA A 873 5.54 17.51 4.58
N ILE A 874 6.47 16.76 3.97
CA ILE A 874 6.85 15.42 4.44
C ILE A 874 7.48 15.49 5.84
N ALA A 875 8.44 16.40 6.05
CA ALA A 875 9.08 16.56 7.37
C ALA A 875 8.08 16.99 8.46
N ALA A 876 7.11 17.83 8.10
CA ALA A 876 6.10 18.35 9.00
C ALA A 876 5.10 17.29 9.48
N HIS A 877 5.06 16.11 8.86
CA HIS A 877 4.15 15.04 9.25
C HIS A 877 4.56 14.39 10.58
N ASP A 878 5.82 13.94 10.70
CA ASP A 878 6.29 13.19 11.87
C ASP A 878 7.56 13.78 12.50
N LEU A 879 8.55 14.16 11.67
CA LEU A 879 9.86 14.58 12.15
C LEU A 879 9.82 15.90 12.92
N LEU A 880 9.23 16.94 12.33
CA LEU A 880 9.16 18.24 13.01
C LEU A 880 8.33 18.17 14.29
N PRO A 881 7.12 17.56 14.30
CA PRO A 881 6.36 17.38 15.55
C PRO A 881 7.13 16.64 16.64
N ALA A 882 7.83 15.56 16.32
CA ALA A 882 8.60 14.80 17.30
C ALA A 882 9.77 15.59 17.89
N VAL A 883 10.48 16.36 17.04
CA VAL A 883 11.59 17.21 17.51
C VAL A 883 11.08 18.40 18.34
N ASP A 884 9.94 18.98 17.96
CA ASP A 884 9.34 20.12 18.65
C ASP A 884 8.73 19.71 20.01
N ALA A 885 8.25 18.46 20.14
CA ALA A 885 7.73 17.92 21.40
C ALA A 885 8.81 17.65 22.46
N HIS A 886 10.07 17.48 22.05
CA HIS A 886 11.19 17.15 22.92
C HIS A 886 12.36 18.16 22.71
N PRO A 887 12.22 19.41 23.19
CA PRO A 887 13.17 20.49 22.87
C PRO A 887 14.58 20.28 23.44
N ASP A 888 14.70 19.54 24.54
CA ASP A 888 15.99 19.30 25.22
C ASP A 888 16.64 17.96 24.83
N ALA A 889 15.89 17.06 24.17
CA ALA A 889 16.39 15.76 23.75
C ALA A 889 17.48 15.86 22.67
N VAL A 890 18.39 14.89 22.68
CA VAL A 890 19.38 14.70 21.62
C VAL A 890 18.68 14.23 20.36
N VAL A 891 18.90 14.92 19.24
CA VAL A 891 18.36 14.48 17.95
C VAL A 891 19.37 13.55 17.26
N LEU A 892 18.99 12.30 17.04
CA LEU A 892 19.82 11.28 16.40
C LEU A 892 19.36 11.03 14.96
N ALA A 893 20.26 11.20 13.99
CA ALA A 893 20.00 10.93 12.58
C ALA A 893 21.28 10.53 11.83
N ASP A 894 21.39 9.25 11.44
CA ASP A 894 22.59 8.74 10.75
C ASP A 894 22.71 9.19 9.30
N GLY A 895 21.58 9.45 8.64
CA GLY A 895 21.60 9.90 7.24
C GLY A 895 21.98 11.36 7.09
N PHE A 896 22.96 11.64 6.24
CA PHE A 896 23.41 12.98 5.90
C PHE A 896 22.25 13.91 5.47
N SER A 897 21.35 13.40 4.62
CA SER A 897 20.16 14.16 4.20
C SER A 897 19.17 14.43 5.33
N CYS A 898 19.05 13.53 6.31
CA CYS A 898 18.15 13.75 7.45
C CYS A 898 18.69 14.88 8.34
N ARG A 899 20.01 14.87 8.61
CA ARG A 899 20.67 15.95 9.37
C ARG A 899 20.55 17.29 8.66
N THR A 900 20.82 17.31 7.35
CA THR A 900 20.71 18.54 6.53
C THR A 900 19.29 19.13 6.58
N GLN A 901 18.25 18.30 6.55
CA GLN A 901 16.87 18.77 6.68
C GLN A 901 16.59 19.40 8.04
N LEU A 902 17.09 18.79 9.12
CA LEU A 902 16.92 19.30 10.49
C LEU A 902 17.64 20.64 10.67
N ASP A 903 18.86 20.75 10.16
CA ASP A 903 19.64 21.98 10.17
C ASP A 903 18.89 23.11 9.41
N ASP A 904 18.35 22.80 8.23
CA ASP A 904 17.57 23.73 7.39
C ASP A 904 16.28 24.23 8.07
N LEU A 905 15.54 23.35 8.75
CA LEU A 905 14.17 23.63 9.20
C LEU A 905 14.03 23.99 10.68
N ARG A 906 15.01 23.59 11.51
CA ARG A 906 14.98 23.82 12.96
C ARG A 906 16.30 24.30 13.54
N SER A 907 17.39 24.29 12.75
CA SER A 907 18.73 24.63 13.24
C SER A 907 19.10 23.88 14.53
N ARG A 908 18.53 22.68 14.72
CA ARG A 908 18.81 21.80 15.84
C ARG A 908 19.94 20.86 15.45
N PRO A 909 21.11 20.93 16.11
CA PRO A 909 22.21 20.02 15.83
C PRO A 909 21.74 18.58 16.03
N SER A 910 21.99 17.75 15.02
CA SER A 910 21.69 16.33 15.07
C SER A 910 22.97 15.52 15.00
N LEU A 911 23.02 14.41 15.73
CA LEU A 911 24.19 13.55 15.83
C LEU A 911 24.02 12.31 14.97
N HIS A 912 25.14 11.79 14.48
CA HIS A 912 25.23 10.41 14.04
C HIS A 912 25.41 9.48 15.26
N LEU A 913 24.99 8.22 15.18
CA LEU A 913 25.12 7.23 16.27
C LEU A 913 26.56 7.13 16.77
N ALA A 914 27.52 7.07 15.86
CA ALA A 914 28.94 7.10 16.17
C ALA A 914 29.34 8.27 17.09
N GLU A 915 28.85 9.48 16.83
CA GLU A 915 29.17 10.68 17.63
C GLU A 915 28.48 10.62 19.00
N LEU A 916 27.24 10.16 19.05
CA LEU A 916 26.51 9.94 20.31
C LEU A 916 27.26 8.97 21.22
N LEU A 917 27.77 7.86 20.67
CA LEU A 917 28.54 6.85 21.39
C LEU A 917 29.99 7.29 21.72
N ASP A 918 30.51 8.33 21.07
CA ASP A 918 31.87 8.83 21.28
C ASP A 918 32.00 9.92 22.33
N ARG A 919 30.88 10.58 22.67
CA ARG A 919 30.83 11.59 23.71
C ARG A 919 31.01 10.97 25.10
N GLU A 920 31.66 11.74 25.97
CA GLU A 920 31.56 11.57 27.42
C GLU A 920 30.29 12.31 27.87
N TRP A 921 29.38 11.60 28.53
CA TRP A 921 28.08 12.09 29.00
C TRP A 921 28.07 12.34 30.50
#